data_AF-A0A126NG35-F1
#
_entry.id   AF-A0A126NG35-F1
#
_cell.length_a   1.000
_cell.length_b   1.000
_cell.length_c   1.000
_cell.angle_alpha   90.00
_cell.angle_beta   90.00
_cell.angle_gamma   90.00
#
_symmetry.space_group_name_H-M   'P 1'
#
loop_
_entity.id
_entity.type
_entity.pdbx_description
1 polymer ?
#
loop_
_entity_poly.entity_id
_entity_poly.type
_entity_poly.pdbx_seq_one_letter_code
_entity_poly.pdbx_strand_id
1 'polypeptide(L)'
;MKIAIGIFVALLMLLFVVVFAGWLGVYIYGGVEWIGHRFATGVLPDGRAAFRAGVLVGSLVSVGALLRVAVKDHSHKYAGAALVVGIGFAFLLFATRLSPYVVIPEEGTLRADVAGSSPAVKRTEIPEWYSRSSYERDAAGKVHALARAAARQDQQRVDAGLDELQLWARRGVRVGGDREAFNAARDRFNATFDMPAGRETKQMLSRQRHAALKSMWQAVPDVDIAGRRLLLQDMAVLAFALRLKAERGSAEDAASDDDGLLEEKLIDLIRLQEAILGYAPKSAEFWSSYAATIVDADEEVALGALLLADQLRRSASGSSAMTMSISDEMLFQSDMRISTRLLPDGSRLRLDLLKARAATIIGNTASASGESSAAAEEGKTSPEQVLPAPQFVSTGKGLLPLPRPTPPSVVTVQPADELVRVDLPSAGFEQQQRPVRLPPSGLSSGGSVLVAVDVLADGSISSVLIERSSGDPALDDAVRGSARNWKALRPIAGDGERRRVQVRFEAPQPVEEIPDWPPPPMVPGREPVAAGAKAPAPRPVSPRTVQHLQELVARQARFNPPRYPTAAWNEKAGGTVMLAIRLAGSGEVRGVSVARSSGNALLDKAAREAALGWSVSPGETAAGVDEVTLNMPVMFRAE
;
A
#
# COMPACT_ATOMS: atom_id res chain seq x y z
N MET A 1 -28.78 73.05 32.80
CA MET A 1 -29.62 72.59 31.66
C MET A 1 -28.87 72.63 30.32
N LYS A 2 -28.26 73.74 29.89
CA LYS A 2 -27.55 73.84 28.60
C LYS A 2 -26.37 72.86 28.41
N ILE A 3 -25.59 72.61 29.48
CA ILE A 3 -24.45 71.67 29.44
C ILE A 3 -24.93 70.21 29.32
N ALA A 4 -25.99 69.84 30.03
CA ALA A 4 -26.57 68.49 29.96
C ALA A 4 -27.16 68.19 28.57
N ILE A 5 -27.80 69.19 27.95
CA ILE A 5 -28.30 69.08 26.57
C ILE A 5 -27.14 68.93 25.58
N GLY A 6 -26.04 69.67 25.76
CA GLY A 6 -24.85 69.54 24.92
C GLY A 6 -24.20 68.14 24.99
N ILE A 7 -24.10 67.57 26.19
CA ILE A 7 -23.55 66.20 26.38
C ILE A 7 -24.48 65.16 25.77
N PHE A 8 -25.80 65.32 25.91
CA PHE A 8 -26.78 64.41 25.32
C PHE A 8 -26.72 64.41 23.79
N VAL A 9 -26.61 65.60 23.17
CA VAL A 9 -26.46 65.73 21.72
C VAL A 9 -25.14 65.14 21.22
N ALA A 10 -24.04 65.31 21.96
CA ALA A 10 -22.75 64.71 21.62
C ALA A 10 -22.77 63.18 21.69
N LEU A 11 -23.40 62.61 22.73
CA LEU A 11 -23.58 61.15 22.86
C LEU A 11 -24.48 60.60 21.75
N LEU A 12 -25.52 61.33 21.37
CA LEU A 12 -26.43 60.93 20.30
C LEU A 12 -25.75 61.00 18.92
N MET A 13 -24.90 62.00 18.67
CA MET A 13 -24.04 62.02 17.48
C MET A 13 -23.03 60.87 17.49
N LEU A 14 -22.39 60.57 18.62
CA LEU A 14 -21.43 59.48 18.72
C LEU A 14 -22.10 58.13 18.44
N LEU A 15 -23.31 57.90 19.00
CA LEU A 15 -24.12 56.72 18.71
C LEU A 15 -24.46 56.64 17.21
N PHE A 16 -24.84 57.75 16.60
CA PHE A 16 -25.16 57.81 15.18
C PHE A 16 -23.94 57.51 14.30
N VAL A 17 -22.76 58.02 14.67
CA VAL A 17 -21.49 57.74 13.98
C VAL A 17 -21.11 56.26 14.09
N VAL A 18 -21.31 55.64 15.26
CA VAL A 18 -21.01 54.21 15.46
C VAL A 18 -21.95 53.32 14.64
N VAL A 19 -23.26 53.62 14.63
CA VAL A 19 -24.25 52.88 13.84
C VAL A 19 -24.01 53.07 12.34
N PHE A 20 -23.70 54.31 11.92
CA PHE A 20 -23.39 54.61 10.53
C PHE A 20 -22.09 53.94 10.07
N ALA A 21 -21.06 53.89 10.92
CA ALA A 21 -19.81 53.18 10.63
C ALA A 21 -20.02 51.67 10.51
N GLY A 22 -20.90 51.07 11.33
CA GLY A 22 -21.29 49.67 11.22
C GLY A 22 -21.99 49.35 9.89
N TRP A 23 -22.95 50.19 9.48
CA TRP A 23 -23.63 50.06 8.19
C TRP A 23 -22.69 50.25 7.01
N LEU A 24 -21.82 51.26 7.07
CA LEU A 24 -20.81 51.51 6.05
C LEU A 24 -19.83 50.33 5.94
N GLY A 25 -19.45 49.72 7.06
CA GLY A 25 -18.63 48.51 7.11
C GLY A 25 -19.29 47.32 6.39
N VAL A 26 -20.59 47.09 6.62
CA VAL A 26 -21.35 46.02 5.95
C VAL A 26 -21.47 46.25 4.45
N TYR A 27 -21.72 47.49 4.01
CA TYR A 27 -21.78 47.82 2.58
C TYR A 27 -20.42 47.74 1.88
N ILE A 28 -19.35 48.17 2.54
CA ILE A 28 -17.98 48.03 2.02
C ILE A 28 -17.62 46.55 1.93
N TYR A 29 -17.92 45.76 2.97
CA TYR A 29 -17.64 44.33 3.00
C TYR A 29 -18.42 43.57 1.90
N GLY A 30 -19.73 43.84 1.76
CA GLY A 30 -20.56 43.23 0.71
C GLY A 30 -20.16 43.66 -0.71
N GLY A 31 -19.70 44.91 -0.90
CA GLY A 31 -19.17 45.38 -2.19
C GLY A 31 -17.84 44.71 -2.56
N VAL A 32 -16.96 44.50 -1.57
CA VAL A 32 -15.69 43.78 -1.73
C VAL A 32 -15.96 42.30 -2.09
N GLU A 33 -16.90 41.66 -1.41
CA GLU A 33 -17.31 40.27 -1.69
C GLU A 33 -17.90 40.10 -3.10
N TRP A 34 -18.77 41.02 -3.52
CA TRP A 34 -19.36 41.03 -4.88
C TRP A 34 -18.29 41.13 -5.98
N ILE A 35 -17.28 41.99 -5.81
CA ILE A 35 -16.15 42.12 -6.74
C ILE A 35 -15.34 40.81 -6.78
N GLY A 36 -15.10 40.18 -5.62
CA GLY A 36 -14.36 38.92 -5.51
C GLY A 36 -15.00 37.78 -6.30
N HIS A 37 -16.33 37.66 -6.26
CA HIS A 37 -17.07 36.67 -7.03
C HIS A 37 -17.14 36.99 -8.53
N ARG A 38 -17.24 38.26 -8.92
CA ARG A 38 -17.37 38.66 -10.34
C ARG A 38 -16.12 38.38 -11.18
N PHE A 39 -14.95 38.33 -10.54
CA PHE A 39 -13.66 38.00 -11.18
C PHE A 39 -13.18 36.57 -10.88
N ALA A 40 -14.03 35.73 -10.28
CA ALA A 40 -13.75 34.33 -10.03
C ALA A 40 -14.29 33.43 -11.15
N THR A 41 -13.46 32.51 -11.63
CA THR A 41 -13.88 31.37 -12.46
C THR A 41 -13.99 30.12 -11.56
N GLY A 42 -15.04 30.07 -10.73
CA GLY A 42 -15.32 28.99 -9.78
C GLY A 42 -16.04 29.44 -8.51
N VAL A 43 -16.55 28.50 -7.72
CA VAL A 43 -17.23 28.78 -6.42
C VAL A 43 -16.16 28.95 -5.34
N LEU A 44 -15.90 30.19 -4.91
CA LEU A 44 -15.00 30.51 -3.78
C LEU A 44 -15.81 30.63 -2.47
N PRO A 45 -15.28 30.19 -1.32
CA PRO A 45 -15.83 30.53 -0.01
C PRO A 45 -15.74 32.04 0.29
N ASP A 46 -16.75 32.61 0.93
CA ASP A 46 -16.97 34.04 1.22
C ASP A 46 -15.72 34.77 1.77
N GLY A 47 -15.05 34.18 2.77
CA GLY A 47 -13.83 34.76 3.36
C GLY A 47 -12.63 34.86 2.41
N ARG A 48 -12.54 33.95 1.41
CA ARG A 48 -11.47 33.99 0.39
C ARG A 48 -11.81 34.94 -0.76
N ALA A 49 -13.09 35.10 -1.08
CA ALA A 49 -13.55 36.10 -2.04
C ALA A 49 -13.31 37.52 -1.52
N ALA A 50 -13.64 37.78 -0.24
CA ALA A 50 -13.39 39.07 0.43
C ALA A 50 -11.90 39.41 0.50
N PHE A 51 -11.04 38.44 0.86
CA PHE A 51 -9.58 38.65 0.86
C PHE A 51 -9.02 38.96 -0.53
N ARG A 52 -9.44 38.20 -1.57
CA ARG A 52 -8.98 38.42 -2.95
C ARG A 52 -9.38 39.79 -3.48
N ALA A 53 -10.61 40.22 -3.21
CA ALA A 53 -11.07 41.55 -3.59
C ALA A 53 -10.35 42.66 -2.82
N GLY A 54 -10.08 42.47 -1.52
CA GLY A 54 -9.26 43.39 -0.73
C GLY A 54 -7.85 43.55 -1.30
N VAL A 55 -7.21 42.45 -1.71
CA VAL A 55 -5.89 42.46 -2.36
C VAL A 55 -5.93 43.14 -3.72
N LEU A 56 -6.95 42.87 -4.56
CA LEU A 56 -7.08 43.50 -5.88
C LEU A 56 -7.32 45.01 -5.76
N VAL A 57 -8.26 45.44 -4.92
CA VAL A 57 -8.54 46.87 -4.70
C VAL A 57 -7.33 47.57 -4.07
N GLY A 58 -6.71 46.97 -3.06
CA GLY A 58 -5.51 47.51 -2.42
C GLY A 58 -4.33 47.63 -3.38
N SER A 59 -4.15 46.66 -4.28
CA SER A 59 -3.11 46.70 -5.32
C SER A 59 -3.36 47.82 -6.33
N LEU A 60 -4.60 47.98 -6.79
CA LEU A 60 -4.97 48.98 -7.79
C LEU A 60 -4.79 50.41 -7.24
N VAL A 61 -5.20 50.62 -5.98
CA VAL A 61 -5.04 51.90 -5.28
C VAL A 61 -3.57 52.22 -5.03
N SER A 62 -2.78 51.24 -4.56
CA SER A 62 -1.36 51.44 -4.26
C SER A 62 -0.52 51.69 -5.51
N VAL A 63 -0.69 50.87 -6.55
CA VAL A 63 0.03 51.00 -7.82
C VAL A 63 -0.41 52.27 -8.57
N GLY A 64 -1.71 52.57 -8.57
CA GLY A 64 -2.24 53.79 -9.17
C GLY A 64 -1.76 55.08 -8.49
N ALA A 65 -1.65 55.08 -7.15
CA ALA A 65 -1.09 56.21 -6.41
C ALA A 65 0.39 56.44 -6.75
N LEU A 66 1.19 55.38 -6.80
CA LEU A 66 2.62 55.46 -7.13
C LEU A 66 2.86 55.89 -8.58
N LEU A 67 2.07 55.39 -9.54
CA LEU A 67 2.12 55.81 -10.94
C LEU A 67 1.71 57.27 -11.11
N ARG A 68 0.68 57.73 -10.39
CA ARG A 68 0.25 59.13 -10.43
C ARG A 68 1.34 60.08 -9.93
N VAL A 69 2.03 59.71 -8.85
CA VAL A 69 3.19 60.45 -8.32
C VAL A 69 4.36 60.38 -9.31
N ALA A 70 4.62 59.22 -9.92
CA ALA A 70 5.68 59.06 -10.91
C ALA A 70 5.48 59.96 -12.14
N VAL A 71 4.24 60.09 -12.64
CA VAL A 71 3.90 60.98 -13.76
C VAL A 71 4.03 62.44 -13.36
N LYS A 72 3.54 62.81 -12.17
CA LYS A 72 3.59 64.20 -11.67
C LYS A 72 5.02 64.69 -11.41
N ASP A 73 5.87 63.84 -10.86
CA ASP A 73 7.22 64.22 -10.42
C ASP A 73 8.32 63.80 -11.41
N HIS A 74 7.94 63.20 -12.56
CA HIS A 74 8.86 62.69 -13.60
C HIS A 74 9.99 61.80 -13.03
N SER A 75 9.69 61.05 -11.98
CA SER A 75 10.70 60.31 -11.21
C SER A 75 10.59 58.82 -11.50
N HIS A 76 11.65 58.27 -12.11
CA HIS A 76 11.80 56.85 -12.42
C HIS A 76 11.82 55.97 -11.15
N LYS A 77 12.13 56.54 -9.98
CA LYS A 77 12.15 55.82 -8.70
C LYS A 77 10.74 55.38 -8.28
N TYR A 78 9.73 56.23 -8.47
CA TYR A 78 8.34 55.89 -8.14
C TYR A 78 7.71 54.95 -9.18
N ALA A 79 8.13 55.05 -10.46
CA ALA A 79 7.77 54.08 -11.48
C ALA A 79 8.34 52.68 -11.17
N GLY A 80 9.61 52.61 -10.74
CA GLY A 80 10.23 51.37 -10.27
C GLY A 80 9.55 50.82 -9.01
N ALA A 81 9.20 51.67 -8.05
CA ALA A 81 8.47 51.25 -6.85
C ALA A 81 7.07 50.71 -7.18
N ALA A 82 6.34 51.33 -8.13
CA ALA A 82 5.04 50.85 -8.58
C ALA A 82 5.15 49.45 -9.22
N LEU A 83 6.21 49.21 -10.00
CA LEU A 83 6.49 47.90 -10.60
C LEU A 83 6.76 46.83 -9.53
N VAL A 84 7.62 47.12 -8.54
CA VAL A 84 7.96 46.19 -7.46
C VAL A 84 6.74 45.87 -6.59
N VAL A 85 5.94 46.88 -6.24
CA VAL A 85 4.70 46.71 -5.47
C VAL A 85 3.67 45.91 -6.28
N GLY A 86 3.52 46.19 -7.58
CA GLY A 86 2.64 45.45 -8.48
C GLY A 86 3.02 43.97 -8.61
N ILE A 87 4.32 43.68 -8.77
CA ILE A 87 4.85 42.31 -8.79
C ILE A 87 4.62 41.61 -7.44
N GLY A 88 4.82 42.31 -6.32
CA GLY A 88 4.56 41.77 -4.99
C GLY A 88 3.11 41.36 -4.77
N PHE A 89 2.15 42.19 -5.21
CA PHE A 89 0.73 41.84 -5.13
C PHE A 89 0.33 40.71 -6.12
N ALA A 90 0.89 40.71 -7.33
CA ALA A 90 0.68 39.62 -8.30
C ALA A 90 1.23 38.29 -7.77
N PHE A 91 2.40 38.31 -7.13
CA PHE A 91 2.99 37.16 -6.46
C PHE A 91 2.13 36.67 -5.29
N LEU A 92 1.55 37.58 -4.50
CA LEU A 92 0.66 37.23 -3.39
C LEU A 92 -0.64 36.57 -3.88
N LEU A 93 -1.17 36.97 -5.03
CA LEU A 93 -2.30 36.30 -5.70
C LEU A 93 -1.93 34.94 -6.30
N PHE A 94 -0.69 34.80 -6.80
CA PHE A 94 -0.19 33.56 -7.40
C PHE A 94 0.17 32.50 -6.31
N ALA A 95 0.88 32.92 -5.26
CA ALA A 95 1.34 32.07 -4.16
C ALA A 95 0.19 31.48 -3.32
N THR A 96 -0.95 32.17 -3.28
CA THR A 96 -2.16 31.71 -2.56
C THR A 96 -3.09 30.81 -3.40
N ARG A 97 -2.66 30.37 -4.61
CA ARG A 97 -3.47 29.62 -5.60
C ARG A 97 -4.77 30.34 -6.02
N LEU A 98 -4.79 31.68 -6.05
CA LEU A 98 -5.95 32.49 -6.45
C LEU A 98 -5.85 33.05 -7.90
N SER A 99 -4.86 32.60 -8.68
CA SER A 99 -4.62 32.98 -10.09
C SER A 99 -5.47 32.13 -11.06
N PRO A 100 -5.95 32.70 -12.19
CA PRO A 100 -6.73 31.95 -13.18
C PRO A 100 -5.89 30.83 -13.82
N TYR A 101 -6.40 29.59 -13.77
CA TYR A 101 -5.93 28.49 -14.61
C TYR A 101 -6.57 28.68 -16.00
N VAL A 102 -5.75 28.78 -17.04
CA VAL A 102 -6.21 28.74 -18.43
C VAL A 102 -6.58 27.29 -18.75
N VAL A 103 -7.87 27.04 -18.98
CA VAL A 103 -8.34 25.79 -19.58
C VAL A 103 -7.97 25.84 -21.06
N ILE A 104 -7.08 24.95 -21.51
CA ILE A 104 -6.88 24.70 -22.94
C ILE A 104 -8.12 23.92 -23.42
N PRO A 105 -8.86 24.39 -24.45
CA PRO A 105 -10.01 23.67 -24.98
C PRO A 105 -9.60 22.32 -25.56
N GLU A 106 -10.40 21.28 -25.28
CA GLU A 106 -10.36 20.02 -26.02
C GLU A 106 -10.65 20.27 -27.50
N GLU A 107 -9.72 19.88 -28.37
CA GLU A 107 -10.02 19.61 -29.77
C GLU A 107 -9.39 18.29 -30.20
N GLY A 108 -10.19 17.49 -30.93
CA GLY A 108 -9.67 16.61 -31.96
C GLY A 108 -9.54 15.14 -31.60
N THR A 109 -10.67 14.43 -31.63
CA THR A 109 -10.71 13.01 -31.98
C THR A 109 -9.97 12.76 -33.30
N LEU A 110 -8.84 12.06 -33.26
CA LEU A 110 -8.23 11.48 -34.47
C LEU A 110 -7.97 9.99 -34.25
N ARG A 111 -8.87 9.19 -34.84
CA ARG A 111 -8.64 7.79 -35.18
C ARG A 111 -7.55 7.71 -36.26
N ALA A 112 -6.64 6.76 -36.13
CA ALA A 112 -5.89 6.23 -37.26
C ALA A 112 -5.52 4.76 -36.98
N ASP A 113 -6.23 3.86 -37.67
CA ASP A 113 -5.76 2.50 -37.97
C ASP A 113 -4.59 2.60 -38.95
N VAL A 114 -3.47 1.91 -38.69
CA VAL A 114 -2.64 1.25 -39.72
C VAL A 114 -1.88 0.08 -39.08
N ALA A 115 -2.05 -1.10 -39.66
CA ALA A 115 -1.28 -2.32 -39.41
C ALA A 115 0.08 -2.30 -40.13
N GLY A 116 1.11 -2.88 -39.51
CA GLY A 116 2.41 -3.11 -40.14
C GLY A 116 3.45 -3.67 -39.15
N SER A 117 4.03 -4.81 -39.50
CA SER A 117 4.80 -5.76 -38.69
C SER A 117 6.28 -5.44 -38.48
N SER A 118 6.76 -5.52 -37.22
CA SER A 118 8.15 -5.80 -36.79
C SER A 118 8.19 -6.06 -35.27
N PRO A 119 9.19 -6.79 -34.70
CA PRO A 119 9.07 -7.47 -33.42
C PRO A 119 9.02 -6.47 -32.27
N ALA A 120 7.81 -6.17 -31.83
CA ALA A 120 7.52 -5.10 -30.90
C ALA A 120 7.84 -5.52 -29.47
N VAL A 121 8.66 -4.70 -28.79
CA VAL A 121 8.48 -4.39 -27.36
C VAL A 121 6.98 -4.34 -27.10
N LYS A 122 6.45 -5.25 -26.28
CA LYS A 122 5.02 -5.26 -25.90
C LYS A 122 4.67 -3.82 -25.49
N ARG A 123 3.87 -3.13 -26.32
CA ARG A 123 3.20 -1.90 -25.88
C ARG A 123 2.51 -2.27 -24.59
N THR A 124 2.90 -1.63 -23.49
CA THR A 124 2.28 -1.82 -22.19
C THR A 124 0.81 -1.45 -22.34
N GLU A 125 -0.04 -2.46 -22.49
CA GLU A 125 -1.49 -2.31 -22.40
C GLU A 125 -1.76 -1.79 -20.98
N ILE A 126 -2.05 -0.49 -20.90
CA ILE A 126 -2.37 0.15 -19.63
C ILE A 126 -3.68 -0.49 -19.15
N PRO A 127 -3.73 -1.06 -17.92
CA PRO A 127 -4.93 -1.74 -17.45
C PRO A 127 -6.14 -0.80 -17.44
N GLU A 128 -7.30 -1.29 -17.88
CA GLU A 128 -8.56 -0.58 -17.70
C GLU A 128 -9.12 -0.90 -16.31
N TRP A 129 -9.21 0.12 -15.46
CA TRP A 129 -9.79 -0.01 -14.12
C TRP A 129 -11.25 0.46 -14.11
N TYR A 130 -12.15 -0.44 -13.75
CA TYR A 130 -13.59 -0.15 -13.63
C TYR A 130 -13.98 0.30 -12.22
N SER A 131 -13.08 0.17 -11.23
CA SER A 131 -13.30 0.64 -9.88
C SER A 131 -12.01 1.13 -9.21
N ARG A 132 -12.16 2.02 -8.23
CA ARG A 132 -11.06 2.46 -7.38
C ARG A 132 -10.33 1.30 -6.70
N SER A 133 -11.07 0.32 -6.17
CA SER A 133 -10.48 -0.83 -5.48
C SER A 133 -9.68 -1.75 -6.41
N SER A 134 -10.04 -1.81 -7.70
CA SER A 134 -9.23 -2.51 -8.71
C SER A 134 -7.92 -1.77 -8.98
N TYR A 135 -7.97 -0.45 -9.13
CA TYR A 135 -6.80 0.40 -9.28
C TYR A 135 -5.85 0.30 -8.09
N GLU A 136 -6.35 0.49 -6.87
CA GLU A 136 -5.52 0.49 -5.66
C GLU A 136 -4.84 -0.86 -5.41
N ARG A 137 -5.49 -1.97 -5.78
CA ARG A 137 -4.90 -3.30 -5.69
C ARG A 137 -3.73 -3.49 -6.66
N ASP A 138 -3.92 -3.09 -7.91
CA ASP A 138 -2.86 -3.19 -8.93
C ASP A 138 -1.70 -2.25 -8.59
N ALA A 139 -2.01 -1.03 -8.16
CA ALA A 139 -1.03 -0.05 -7.70
C ALA A 139 -0.23 -0.56 -6.49
N ALA A 140 -0.87 -1.19 -5.51
CA ALA A 140 -0.18 -1.82 -4.38
C ALA A 140 0.79 -2.92 -4.84
N GLY A 141 0.37 -3.78 -5.78
CA GLY A 141 1.25 -4.78 -6.38
C GLY A 141 2.46 -4.15 -7.09
N LYS A 142 2.27 -3.03 -7.79
CA LYS A 142 3.34 -2.28 -8.44
C LYS A 142 4.29 -1.64 -7.42
N VAL A 143 3.77 -1.09 -6.32
CA VAL A 143 4.56 -0.52 -5.22
C VAL A 143 5.49 -1.58 -4.61
N HIS A 144 4.98 -2.78 -4.35
CA HIS A 144 5.79 -3.91 -3.86
C HIS A 144 6.88 -4.31 -4.86
N ALA A 145 6.51 -4.46 -6.13
CA ALA A 145 7.45 -4.83 -7.19
C ALA A 145 8.58 -3.78 -7.35
N LEU A 146 8.23 -2.49 -7.28
CA LEU A 146 9.19 -1.39 -7.32
C LEU A 146 10.16 -1.42 -6.14
N ALA A 147 9.64 -1.61 -4.93
CA ALA A 147 10.47 -1.74 -3.75
C ALA A 147 11.44 -2.92 -3.88
N ARG A 148 10.97 -4.11 -4.27
CA ARG A 148 11.87 -5.27 -4.48
C ARG A 148 12.91 -5.02 -5.56
N ALA A 149 12.52 -4.42 -6.69
CA ALA A 149 13.46 -4.05 -7.75
C ALA A 149 14.54 -3.09 -7.23
N ALA A 150 14.17 -2.10 -6.42
CA ALA A 150 15.11 -1.17 -5.80
C ALA A 150 16.05 -1.87 -4.81
N ALA A 151 15.53 -2.76 -3.96
CA ALA A 151 16.34 -3.56 -3.03
C ALA A 151 17.38 -4.42 -3.76
N ARG A 152 17.00 -4.93 -4.93
CA ARG A 152 17.84 -5.75 -5.84
C ARG A 152 18.74 -4.92 -6.75
N GLN A 153 18.75 -3.60 -6.60
CA GLN A 153 19.56 -2.65 -7.38
C GLN A 153 19.26 -2.69 -8.89
N ASP A 154 18.04 -3.05 -9.28
CA ASP A 154 17.59 -3.02 -10.68
C ASP A 154 17.05 -1.63 -11.05
N GLN A 155 17.98 -0.70 -11.28
CA GLN A 155 17.65 0.70 -11.55
C GLN A 155 16.75 0.87 -12.79
N GLN A 156 16.97 0.05 -13.82
CA GLN A 156 16.18 0.12 -15.05
C GLN A 156 14.71 -0.24 -14.79
N ARG A 157 14.43 -1.30 -14.02
CA ARG A 157 13.05 -1.66 -13.63
C ARG A 157 12.44 -0.62 -12.69
N VAL A 158 13.24 -0.05 -11.79
CA VAL A 158 12.78 1.01 -10.88
C VAL A 158 12.32 2.23 -11.66
N ASP A 159 13.15 2.77 -12.55
CA ASP A 159 12.84 4.00 -13.27
C ASP A 159 11.63 3.80 -14.21
N ALA A 160 11.62 2.70 -14.96
CA ALA A 160 10.50 2.34 -15.83
C ALA A 160 9.19 2.14 -15.03
N GLY A 161 9.26 1.43 -13.90
CA GLY A 161 8.10 1.16 -13.08
C GLY A 161 7.57 2.41 -12.37
N LEU A 162 8.44 3.35 -11.99
CA LEU A 162 8.06 4.60 -11.33
C LEU A 162 7.34 5.54 -12.31
N ASP A 163 7.82 5.62 -13.55
CA ASP A 163 7.15 6.38 -14.61
C ASP A 163 5.82 5.75 -15.01
N GLU A 164 5.76 4.42 -15.06
CA GLU A 164 4.51 3.69 -15.29
C GLU A 164 3.49 3.92 -14.16
N LEU A 165 3.91 3.81 -12.90
CA LEU A 165 3.04 4.07 -11.75
C LEU A 165 2.61 5.55 -11.69
N GLN A 166 3.47 6.47 -12.11
CA GLN A 166 3.12 7.89 -12.25
C GLN A 166 2.08 8.13 -13.35
N LEU A 167 2.13 7.35 -14.44
CA LEU A 167 1.12 7.37 -15.49
C LEU A 167 -0.21 6.79 -14.99
N TRP A 168 -0.15 5.70 -14.22
CA TRP A 168 -1.31 5.09 -13.54
C TRP A 168 -2.00 6.10 -12.64
N ALA A 169 -1.25 6.82 -11.78
CA ALA A 169 -1.77 7.86 -10.90
C ALA A 169 -2.58 8.94 -11.63
N ARG A 170 -2.07 9.42 -12.78
CA ARG A 170 -2.75 10.48 -13.56
C ARG A 170 -4.08 10.02 -14.17
N ARG A 171 -4.24 8.72 -14.42
CA ARG A 171 -5.48 8.13 -14.98
C ARG A 171 -6.42 7.62 -13.88
N GLY A 172 -5.89 6.96 -12.86
CA GLY A 172 -6.64 6.35 -11.75
C GLY A 172 -7.44 7.36 -10.93
N VAL A 173 -6.96 8.61 -10.80
CA VAL A 173 -7.70 9.71 -10.14
C VAL A 173 -9.07 9.98 -10.80
N ARG A 174 -9.27 9.59 -12.07
CA ARG A 174 -10.54 9.81 -12.80
C ARG A 174 -11.61 8.75 -12.50
N VAL A 175 -11.27 7.66 -11.81
CA VAL A 175 -12.22 6.59 -11.50
C VAL A 175 -13.11 6.99 -10.32
N GLY A 176 -14.25 7.62 -10.61
CA GLY A 176 -15.42 7.63 -9.72
C GLY A 176 -15.36 8.55 -8.48
N GLY A 177 -14.69 9.71 -8.56
CA GLY A 177 -14.67 10.67 -7.45
C GLY A 177 -16.02 11.38 -7.24
N ASP A 178 -16.60 11.26 -6.05
CA ASP A 178 -17.82 11.99 -5.67
C ASP A 178 -17.44 13.32 -5.00
N ARG A 179 -17.46 14.40 -5.79
CA ARG A 179 -17.06 15.73 -5.32
C ARG A 179 -18.06 16.31 -4.30
N GLU A 180 -19.33 15.94 -4.38
CA GLU A 180 -20.36 16.39 -3.45
C GLU A 180 -20.18 15.72 -2.09
N ALA A 181 -20.01 14.40 -2.07
CA ALA A 181 -19.70 13.66 -0.84
C ALA A 181 -18.38 14.14 -0.21
N PHE A 182 -17.38 14.49 -1.02
CA PHE A 182 -16.12 15.07 -0.53
C PHE A 182 -16.35 16.41 0.16
N ASN A 183 -17.12 17.32 -0.47
CA ASN A 183 -17.41 18.63 0.11
C ASN A 183 -18.21 18.48 1.42
N ALA A 184 -19.23 17.62 1.44
CA ALA A 184 -20.01 17.33 2.65
C ALA A 184 -19.15 16.76 3.78
N ALA A 185 -18.20 15.87 3.47
CA ALA A 185 -17.26 15.34 4.46
C ALA A 185 -16.28 16.41 4.97
N ARG A 186 -15.81 17.30 4.09
CA ARG A 186 -14.96 18.43 4.45
C ARG A 186 -15.68 19.42 5.36
N ASP A 187 -16.96 19.68 5.13
CA ASP A 187 -17.76 20.58 5.96
C ASP A 187 -17.93 20.00 7.37
N ARG A 188 -18.19 18.69 7.48
CA ARG A 188 -18.18 17.97 8.78
C ARG A 188 -16.83 18.07 9.48
N PHE A 189 -15.72 17.96 8.74
CA PHE A 189 -14.38 18.12 9.30
C PHE A 189 -14.18 19.54 9.85
N ASN A 190 -14.51 20.57 9.09
CA ASN A 190 -14.34 21.97 9.51
C ASN A 190 -15.20 22.29 10.75
N ALA A 191 -16.45 21.81 10.79
CA ALA A 191 -17.35 22.01 11.92
C ALA A 191 -16.81 21.49 13.26
N THR A 192 -15.87 20.53 13.25
CA THR A 192 -15.24 20.05 14.50
C THR A 192 -14.31 21.06 15.17
N PHE A 193 -13.83 22.08 14.43
CA PHE A 193 -12.95 23.13 14.96
C PHE A 193 -13.73 24.32 15.51
N ASP A 194 -14.98 24.51 15.07
CA ASP A 194 -15.83 25.62 15.51
C ASP A 194 -16.54 25.35 16.86
N MET A 195 -16.46 24.11 17.38
CA MET A 195 -17.09 23.76 18.65
C MET A 195 -16.21 24.10 19.87
N PRO A 196 -16.76 24.72 20.93
CA PRO A 196 -16.01 25.01 22.15
C PRO A 196 -15.58 23.70 22.85
N ALA A 197 -14.27 23.50 23.00
CA ALA A 197 -13.70 22.25 23.46
C ALA A 197 -13.71 22.10 25.00
N GLY A 198 -14.78 21.53 25.56
CA GLY A 198 -14.75 20.91 26.89
C GLY A 198 -13.86 19.66 26.94
N ARG A 199 -13.45 19.20 28.14
CA ARG A 199 -12.56 18.02 28.29
C ARG A 199 -13.19 16.73 27.74
N GLU A 200 -14.48 16.49 27.98
CA GLU A 200 -15.23 15.34 27.47
C GLU A 200 -15.47 15.41 25.94
N THR A 201 -15.45 16.61 25.37
CA THR A 201 -15.70 16.87 23.94
C THR A 201 -14.50 16.52 23.06
N LYS A 202 -13.26 16.50 23.59
CA LYS A 202 -12.03 16.35 22.78
C LYS A 202 -11.88 14.99 22.10
N GLN A 203 -12.14 13.89 22.81
CA GLN A 203 -12.01 12.54 22.23
C GLN A 203 -13.07 12.29 21.16
N MET A 204 -14.31 12.70 21.43
CA MET A 204 -15.41 12.65 20.47
C MET A 204 -15.07 13.45 19.20
N LEU A 205 -14.62 14.70 19.34
CA LEU A 205 -14.22 15.56 18.22
C LEU A 205 -13.02 14.97 17.45
N SER A 206 -12.09 14.28 18.13
CA SER A 206 -10.99 13.58 17.45
C SER A 206 -11.48 12.41 16.59
N ARG A 207 -12.44 11.62 17.10
CA ARG A 207 -13.07 10.52 16.35
C ARG A 207 -13.87 11.04 15.15
N GLN A 208 -14.64 12.12 15.35
CA GLN A 208 -15.39 12.76 14.26
C GLN A 208 -14.46 13.32 13.18
N ARG A 209 -13.36 13.98 13.55
CA ARG A 209 -12.32 14.44 12.61
C ARG A 209 -11.75 13.29 11.79
N HIS A 210 -11.38 12.20 12.46
CA HIS A 210 -10.87 11.01 11.79
C HIS A 210 -11.88 10.43 10.79
N ALA A 211 -13.13 10.26 11.22
CA ALA A 211 -14.20 9.74 10.35
C ALA A 211 -14.48 10.65 9.16
N ALA A 212 -14.42 11.97 9.35
CA ALA A 212 -14.57 12.95 8.28
C ALA A 212 -13.39 12.87 7.29
N LEU A 213 -12.15 12.77 7.76
CA LEU A 213 -10.97 12.56 6.89
C LEU A 213 -11.06 11.27 6.09
N LYS A 214 -11.48 10.16 6.73
CA LYS A 214 -11.71 8.88 6.05
C LYS A 214 -12.79 9.00 4.99
N SER A 215 -13.88 9.71 5.27
CA SER A 215 -14.96 9.97 4.32
C SER A 215 -14.49 10.84 3.14
N MET A 216 -13.66 11.86 3.41
CA MET A 216 -13.04 12.68 2.36
C MET A 216 -12.16 11.81 1.46
N TRP A 217 -11.26 11.01 2.04
CA TRP A 217 -10.40 10.10 1.29
C TRP A 217 -11.20 9.11 0.46
N GLN A 218 -12.29 8.54 1.00
CA GLN A 218 -13.17 7.60 0.30
C GLN A 218 -13.91 8.24 -0.88
N ALA A 219 -14.39 9.47 -0.72
CA ALA A 219 -15.10 10.21 -1.76
C ALA A 219 -14.17 10.66 -2.90
N VAL A 220 -12.98 11.19 -2.55
CA VAL A 220 -11.94 11.58 -3.51
C VAL A 220 -10.57 11.22 -2.90
N PRO A 221 -9.72 10.43 -3.57
CA PRO A 221 -8.38 10.06 -3.09
C PRO A 221 -7.39 11.22 -3.21
N ASP A 222 -7.70 12.35 -2.57
CA ASP A 222 -6.85 13.53 -2.50
C ASP A 222 -5.72 13.28 -1.48
N VAL A 223 -4.51 13.11 -2.01
CA VAL A 223 -3.32 12.83 -1.20
C VAL A 223 -2.93 14.03 -0.33
N ASP A 224 -2.98 15.24 -0.87
CA ASP A 224 -2.44 16.43 -0.22
C ASP A 224 -3.27 16.89 0.98
N ILE A 225 -4.59 16.69 0.92
CA ILE A 225 -5.50 17.12 2.00
C ILE A 225 -5.86 15.94 2.91
N ALA A 226 -6.55 14.93 2.35
CA ALA A 226 -7.12 13.86 3.16
C ALA A 226 -6.06 12.78 3.46
N GLY A 227 -5.33 12.33 2.44
CA GLY A 227 -4.36 11.24 2.56
C GLY A 227 -3.26 11.50 3.60
N ARG A 228 -2.54 12.62 3.48
CA ARG A 228 -1.46 13.00 4.43
C ARG A 228 -1.94 13.07 5.88
N ARG A 229 -3.09 13.72 6.13
CA ARG A 229 -3.64 13.90 7.48
C ARG A 229 -4.15 12.59 8.07
N LEU A 230 -4.85 11.79 7.26
CA LEU A 230 -5.33 10.48 7.65
C LEU A 230 -4.16 9.57 8.01
N LEU A 231 -3.11 9.55 7.17
CA LEU A 231 -1.88 8.79 7.41
C LEU A 231 -1.21 9.16 8.73
N LEU A 232 -0.94 10.46 8.96
CA LEU A 232 -0.31 10.92 10.20
C LEU A 232 -1.16 10.57 11.43
N GLN A 233 -2.48 10.70 11.34
CA GLN A 233 -3.38 10.35 12.43
C GLN A 233 -3.38 8.84 12.71
N ASP A 234 -3.45 8.00 11.68
CA ASP A 234 -3.46 6.54 11.82
C ASP A 234 -2.14 6.00 12.38
N MET A 235 -1.01 6.55 11.90
CA MET A 235 0.30 6.24 12.48
C MET A 235 0.38 6.61 13.96
N ALA A 236 -0.06 7.82 14.33
CA ALA A 236 -0.03 8.28 15.72
C ALA A 236 -0.94 7.42 16.64
N VAL A 237 -2.15 7.08 16.17
CA VAL A 237 -3.09 6.23 16.89
C VAL A 237 -2.51 4.83 17.09
N LEU A 238 -1.97 4.22 16.03
CA LEU A 238 -1.36 2.89 16.10
C LEU A 238 -0.16 2.89 17.06
N ALA A 239 0.76 3.84 16.90
CA ALA A 239 1.95 3.96 17.74
C ALA A 239 1.61 4.11 19.22
N PHE A 240 0.63 4.96 19.55
CA PHE A 240 0.16 5.15 20.91
C PHE A 240 -0.46 3.86 21.48
N ALA A 241 -1.28 3.17 20.69
CA ALA A 241 -1.93 1.93 21.13
C ALA A 241 -0.92 0.80 21.36
N LEU A 242 0.07 0.66 20.47
CA LEU A 242 1.17 -0.31 20.63
C LEU A 242 2.01 -0.02 21.88
N ARG A 243 2.30 1.25 22.15
CA ARG A 243 3.03 1.66 23.35
C ARG A 243 2.27 1.31 24.62
N LEU A 244 0.97 1.65 24.69
CA LEU A 244 0.13 1.26 25.84
C LEU A 244 0.11 -0.25 26.04
N LYS A 245 0.06 -1.01 24.94
CA LYS A 245 0.11 -2.46 24.99
C LYS A 245 1.44 -2.99 25.50
N ALA A 246 2.57 -2.43 25.05
CA ALA A 246 3.89 -2.79 25.53
C ALA A 246 4.05 -2.51 27.04
N GLU A 247 3.47 -1.41 27.54
CA GLU A 247 3.50 -1.03 28.96
C GLU A 247 2.64 -1.94 29.86
N ARG A 248 1.50 -2.46 29.36
CA ARG A 248 0.65 -3.41 30.11
C ARG A 248 1.30 -4.79 30.30
N GLY A 249 2.27 -5.14 29.45
CA GLY A 249 2.98 -6.43 29.52
C GLY A 249 2.15 -7.61 29.02
N SER A 250 2.84 -8.69 28.64
CA SER A 250 2.24 -9.90 28.04
C SER A 250 1.53 -10.82 29.03
N ALA A 251 1.42 -10.43 30.31
CA ALA A 251 1.11 -11.35 31.41
C ALA A 251 -0.39 -11.50 31.73
N GLU A 252 -1.28 -10.62 31.27
CA GLU A 252 -2.69 -10.68 31.69
C GLU A 252 -3.75 -10.94 30.61
N ASP A 253 -3.46 -10.83 29.30
CA ASP A 253 -4.51 -11.01 28.29
C ASP A 253 -4.04 -11.84 27.08
N ALA A 254 -3.95 -13.16 27.26
CA ALA A 254 -3.91 -14.09 26.14
C ALA A 254 -5.30 -14.18 25.51
N ALA A 255 -5.44 -13.61 24.30
CA ALA A 255 -6.67 -13.52 23.49
C ALA A 255 -7.65 -12.39 23.86
N SER A 256 -7.16 -11.15 23.94
CA SER A 256 -8.04 -9.98 23.91
C SER A 256 -8.49 -9.67 22.47
N ASP A 257 -9.74 -9.21 22.29
CA ASP A 257 -10.22 -8.61 21.03
C ASP A 257 -9.33 -7.44 20.55
N ASP A 258 -8.53 -6.83 21.43
CA ASP A 258 -7.62 -5.72 21.14
C ASP A 258 -6.46 -6.13 20.20
N ASP A 259 -6.00 -7.38 20.27
CA ASP A 259 -4.93 -7.90 19.40
C ASP A 259 -5.32 -7.88 17.93
N GLY A 260 -6.50 -8.43 17.60
CA GLY A 260 -7.03 -8.43 16.24
C GLY A 260 -7.30 -7.01 15.73
N LEU A 261 -7.75 -6.10 16.61
CA LEU A 261 -7.98 -4.70 16.27
C LEU A 261 -6.69 -3.95 15.93
N LEU A 262 -5.59 -4.18 16.67
CA LEU A 262 -4.30 -3.56 16.37
C LEU A 262 -3.71 -4.07 15.06
N GLU A 263 -3.85 -5.37 14.80
CA GLU A 263 -3.44 -5.96 13.52
C GLU A 263 -4.24 -5.40 12.35
N GLU A 264 -5.57 -5.30 12.50
CA GLU A 264 -6.44 -4.68 11.48
C GLU A 264 -6.02 -3.24 11.20
N LYS A 265 -5.74 -2.45 12.25
CA LYS A 265 -5.25 -1.06 12.11
C LYS A 265 -3.92 -0.99 11.36
N LEU A 266 -2.97 -1.86 11.67
CA LEU A 266 -1.69 -1.91 10.96
C LEU A 266 -1.89 -2.24 9.48
N ILE A 267 -2.74 -3.23 9.18
CA ILE A 267 -3.02 -3.65 7.80
C ILE A 267 -3.73 -2.54 7.03
N ASP A 268 -4.69 -1.85 7.63
CA ASP A 268 -5.38 -0.71 7.03
C ASP A 268 -4.43 0.47 6.80
N LEU A 269 -3.50 0.73 7.73
CA LEU A 269 -2.45 1.74 7.58
C LEU A 269 -1.53 1.42 6.39
N ILE A 270 -1.07 0.17 6.27
CA ILE A 270 -0.23 -0.29 5.16
C ILE A 270 -0.96 -0.13 3.83
N ARG A 271 -2.24 -0.55 3.76
CA ARG A 271 -3.09 -0.37 2.57
C ARG A 271 -3.28 1.09 2.20
N LEU A 272 -3.47 1.96 3.20
CA LEU A 272 -3.55 3.40 2.98
C LEU A 272 -2.26 3.96 2.39
N GLN A 273 -1.09 3.55 2.93
CA GLN A 273 0.22 3.96 2.41
C GLN A 273 0.44 3.47 0.98
N GLU A 274 0.09 2.23 0.66
CA GLU A 274 0.18 1.66 -0.69
C GLU A 274 -0.74 2.39 -1.68
N ALA A 275 -1.97 2.70 -1.26
CA ALA A 275 -2.88 3.52 -2.07
C ALA A 275 -2.32 4.92 -2.29
N ILE A 276 -1.82 5.59 -1.24
CA ILE A 276 -1.17 6.91 -1.34
C ILE A 276 0.02 6.88 -2.30
N LEU A 277 0.89 5.87 -2.20
CA LEU A 277 2.01 5.67 -3.13
C LEU A 277 1.52 5.39 -4.55
N GLY A 278 0.38 4.72 -4.71
CA GLY A 278 -0.29 4.57 -5.99
C GLY A 278 -0.71 5.90 -6.62
N TYR A 279 -1.14 6.89 -5.84
CA TYR A 279 -1.53 8.21 -6.36
C TYR A 279 -0.37 9.23 -6.39
N ALA A 280 0.64 9.07 -5.54
CA ALA A 280 1.78 9.98 -5.39
C ALA A 280 3.12 9.21 -5.28
N PRO A 281 3.52 8.48 -6.35
CA PRO A 281 4.67 7.56 -6.29
C PRO A 281 6.02 8.26 -6.19
N LYS A 282 6.11 9.55 -6.58
CA LYS A 282 7.36 10.34 -6.56
C LYS A 282 7.59 11.10 -5.24
N SER A 283 6.93 10.70 -4.15
CA SER A 283 7.12 11.28 -2.82
C SER A 283 8.07 10.45 -1.96
N ALA A 284 9.26 10.98 -1.69
CA ALA A 284 10.25 10.29 -0.86
C ALA A 284 9.76 10.00 0.56
N GLU A 285 8.97 10.91 1.14
CA GLU A 285 8.51 10.78 2.52
C GLU A 285 7.52 9.62 2.68
N PHE A 286 6.63 9.40 1.70
CA PHE A 286 5.72 8.25 1.71
C PHE A 286 6.47 6.93 1.62
N TRP A 287 7.50 6.83 0.77
CA TRP A 287 8.36 5.63 0.71
C TRP A 287 9.11 5.39 2.02
N SER A 288 9.65 6.44 2.64
CA SER A 288 10.35 6.30 3.92
C SER A 288 9.41 5.90 5.08
N SER A 289 8.18 6.42 5.08
CA SER A 289 7.12 6.05 6.04
C SER A 289 6.67 4.61 5.84
N TYR A 290 6.50 4.20 4.57
CA TYR A 290 6.13 2.84 4.21
C TYR A 290 7.20 1.82 4.61
N ALA A 291 8.49 2.15 4.43
CA ALA A 291 9.59 1.32 4.92
C ALA A 291 9.50 1.08 6.43
N ALA A 292 9.12 2.12 7.20
CA ALA A 292 9.04 2.05 8.65
C ALA A 292 7.89 1.15 9.16
N THR A 293 6.79 1.04 8.42
CA THR A 293 5.62 0.23 8.79
C THR A 293 5.73 -1.21 8.29
N ILE A 294 6.40 -1.45 7.16
CA ILE A 294 6.53 -2.78 6.55
C ILE A 294 7.76 -3.57 7.01
N VAL A 295 8.71 -2.94 7.72
CA VAL A 295 10.02 -3.52 8.11
C VAL A 295 9.97 -4.88 8.80
N ASP A 296 8.92 -5.15 9.57
CA ASP A 296 8.76 -6.42 10.27
C ASP A 296 8.07 -7.48 9.41
N ALA A 297 7.24 -7.06 8.44
CA ALA A 297 6.50 -7.95 7.55
C ALA A 297 7.32 -8.36 6.30
N ASP A 298 8.03 -7.40 5.69
CA ASP A 298 8.89 -7.65 4.53
C ASP A 298 10.10 -6.69 4.55
N GLU A 299 11.25 -7.21 4.98
CA GLU A 299 12.50 -6.47 5.12
C GLU A 299 13.18 -6.12 3.79
N GLU A 300 12.88 -6.85 2.70
CA GLU A 300 13.40 -6.52 1.35
C GLU A 300 12.60 -5.35 0.76
N VAL A 301 11.28 -5.38 0.89
CA VAL A 301 10.42 -4.25 0.51
C VAL A 301 10.77 -3.00 1.33
N ALA A 302 11.01 -3.14 2.63
CA ALA A 302 11.44 -2.02 3.47
C ALA A 302 12.79 -1.43 3.01
N LEU A 303 13.80 -2.27 2.74
CA LEU A 303 15.10 -1.83 2.23
C LEU A 303 14.95 -1.10 0.89
N GLY A 304 14.17 -1.65 -0.03
CA GLY A 304 13.89 -1.06 -1.32
C GLY A 304 13.17 0.28 -1.26
N ALA A 305 12.19 0.39 -0.38
CA ALA A 305 11.48 1.64 -0.12
C ALA A 305 12.43 2.73 0.44
N LEU A 306 13.41 2.38 1.27
CA LEU A 306 14.45 3.32 1.72
C LEU A 306 15.34 3.80 0.57
N LEU A 307 15.75 2.88 -0.33
CA LEU A 307 16.55 3.23 -1.50
C LEU A 307 15.77 4.13 -2.47
N LEU A 308 14.49 3.85 -2.71
CA LEU A 308 13.60 4.71 -3.50
C LEU A 308 13.44 6.10 -2.90
N ALA A 309 13.22 6.17 -1.58
CA ALA A 309 13.11 7.44 -0.87
C ALA A 309 14.37 8.30 -1.05
N ASP A 310 15.55 7.68 -0.94
CA ASP A 310 16.83 8.36 -1.16
C ASP A 310 17.02 8.83 -2.62
N GLN A 311 16.75 7.96 -3.60
CA GLN A 311 16.78 8.31 -5.02
C GLN A 311 15.87 9.51 -5.33
N LEU A 312 14.65 9.52 -4.78
CA LEU A 312 13.69 10.61 -4.96
C LEU A 312 14.18 11.91 -4.30
N ARG A 313 14.80 11.85 -3.12
CA ARG A 313 15.39 13.05 -2.47
C ARG A 313 16.54 13.62 -3.29
N ARG A 314 17.42 12.76 -3.83
CA ARG A 314 18.54 13.19 -4.69
C ARG A 314 18.06 13.83 -5.99
N SER A 315 17.07 13.24 -6.65
CA SER A 315 16.48 13.81 -7.88
C SER A 315 15.75 15.14 -7.62
N ALA A 316 15.10 15.31 -6.47
CA ALA A 316 14.47 16.57 -6.09
C ALA A 316 15.48 17.70 -5.82
N SER A 317 16.62 17.38 -5.18
CA SER A 317 17.71 18.33 -4.91
C SER A 317 18.33 18.92 -6.19
N GLY A 318 18.42 18.12 -7.26
CA GLY A 318 18.98 18.55 -8.56
C GLY A 318 18.03 19.39 -9.42
N SER A 319 16.71 19.37 -9.16
CA SER A 319 15.70 19.97 -10.05
C SER A 319 15.01 21.23 -9.49
N SER A 320 15.22 21.62 -8.22
CA SER A 320 14.55 22.82 -7.67
C SER A 320 15.28 23.42 -6.47
N ALA A 321 16.27 24.28 -6.76
CA ALA A 321 16.36 25.52 -5.99
C ALA A 321 15.33 26.47 -6.61
N MET A 322 14.36 26.89 -5.81
CA MET A 322 13.35 27.92 -6.11
C MET A 322 11.97 27.41 -6.54
N THR A 323 11.21 26.79 -5.62
CA THR A 323 9.75 26.97 -5.58
C THR A 323 9.23 26.81 -4.15
N MET A 324 8.79 27.91 -3.54
CA MET A 324 8.31 27.94 -2.15
C MET A 324 6.84 27.51 -2.04
N SER A 325 6.62 26.31 -1.51
CA SER A 325 5.60 25.99 -0.48
C SER A 325 6.31 25.26 0.66
N ILE A 326 7.46 25.83 1.06
CA ILE A 326 8.45 25.18 1.93
C ILE A 326 7.87 24.84 3.31
N SER A 327 6.95 25.65 3.83
CA SER A 327 6.43 25.49 5.21
C SER A 327 5.58 24.23 5.41
N ASP A 328 4.59 23.98 4.54
CA ASP A 328 3.68 22.83 4.68
C ASP A 328 4.41 21.50 4.43
N GLU A 329 5.32 21.48 3.47
CA GLU A 329 6.12 20.29 3.17
C GLU A 329 7.16 20.01 4.26
N MET A 330 7.84 21.04 4.78
CA MET A 330 8.74 20.89 5.94
C MET A 330 7.99 20.43 7.20
N LEU A 331 6.79 20.95 7.44
CA LEU A 331 5.97 20.53 8.56
C LEU A 331 5.55 19.07 8.41
N PHE A 332 5.08 18.67 7.22
CA PHE A 332 4.73 17.28 6.93
C PHE A 332 5.93 16.33 7.12
N GLN A 333 7.11 16.71 6.63
CA GLN A 333 8.35 15.96 6.85
C GLN A 333 8.69 15.83 8.34
N SER A 334 8.56 16.91 9.11
CA SER A 334 8.77 16.90 10.55
C SER A 334 7.77 15.96 11.26
N ASP A 335 6.49 16.08 10.96
CA ASP A 335 5.42 15.27 11.54
C ASP A 335 5.56 13.79 11.19
N MET A 336 6.02 13.47 9.97
CA MET A 336 6.29 12.12 9.54
C MET A 336 7.48 11.52 10.30
N ARG A 337 8.57 12.28 10.47
CA ARG A 337 9.72 11.88 11.30
C ARG A 337 9.33 11.65 12.75
N ILE A 338 8.45 12.47 13.30
CA ILE A 338 7.93 12.27 14.67
C ILE A 338 7.11 10.98 14.72
N SER A 339 6.17 10.78 13.79
CA SER A 339 5.32 9.58 13.74
C SER A 339 6.13 8.29 13.64
N THR A 340 7.17 8.26 12.81
CA THR A 340 8.06 7.08 12.67
C THR A 340 8.89 6.80 13.93
N ARG A 341 9.27 7.84 14.70
CA ARG A 341 9.97 7.68 15.99
C ARG A 341 9.07 7.14 17.10
N LEU A 342 7.74 7.27 16.96
CA LEU A 342 6.79 6.74 17.92
C LEU A 342 6.50 5.24 17.72
N LEU A 343 6.97 4.65 16.62
CA LEU A 343 6.85 3.21 16.37
C LEU A 343 7.63 2.36 17.40
N PRO A 344 7.28 1.08 17.56
CA PRO A 344 7.91 0.21 18.57
C PRO A 344 9.42 0.10 18.43
N ASP A 345 10.13 0.03 19.56
CA ASP A 345 11.60 0.00 19.62
C ASP A 345 12.21 -1.13 18.79
N GLY A 346 11.58 -2.32 18.80
CA GLY A 346 12.04 -3.47 18.01
C GLY A 346 12.03 -3.20 16.50
N SER A 347 10.93 -2.64 15.99
CA SER A 347 10.79 -2.27 14.58
C SER A 347 11.71 -1.09 14.21
N ARG A 348 11.89 -0.12 15.11
CA ARG A 348 12.82 1.01 14.88
C ARG A 348 14.27 0.56 14.79
N LEU A 349 14.71 -0.36 15.64
CA LEU A 349 16.05 -0.94 15.56
C LEU A 349 16.26 -1.65 14.21
N ARG A 350 15.29 -2.46 13.78
CA ARG A 350 15.34 -3.11 12.46
C ARG A 350 15.41 -2.09 11.33
N LEU A 351 14.60 -1.03 11.40
CA LEU A 351 14.60 0.05 10.41
C LEU A 351 15.94 0.78 10.34
N ASP A 352 16.54 1.12 11.49
CA ASP A 352 17.81 1.83 11.54
C ASP A 352 18.97 0.99 10.99
N LEU A 353 18.95 -0.32 11.22
CA LEU A 353 19.90 -1.24 10.58
C LEU A 353 19.71 -1.30 9.05
N LEU A 354 18.47 -1.35 8.56
CA LEU A 354 18.19 -1.30 7.13
C LEU A 354 18.60 0.04 6.51
N LYS A 355 18.46 1.16 7.22
CA LYS A 355 19.00 2.46 6.77
C LYS A 355 20.52 2.44 6.64
N ALA A 356 21.23 1.84 7.60
CA ALA A 356 22.69 1.69 7.52
C ALA A 356 23.10 0.84 6.29
N ARG A 357 22.36 -0.23 6.00
CA ARG A 357 22.56 -1.06 4.80
C ARG A 357 22.27 -0.29 3.51
N ALA A 358 21.15 0.45 3.46
CA ALA A 358 20.80 1.31 2.33
C ALA A 358 21.89 2.35 2.07
N ALA A 359 22.41 3.02 3.11
CA ALA A 359 23.48 3.99 3.00
C ALA A 359 24.78 3.38 2.43
N THR A 360 25.10 2.13 2.80
CA THR A 360 26.26 1.40 2.24
C THR A 360 26.08 1.12 0.75
N ILE A 361 24.88 0.67 0.35
CA ILE A 361 24.52 0.46 -1.05
C ILE A 361 24.67 1.77 -1.85
N ILE A 362 24.11 2.86 -1.32
CA ILE A 362 24.16 4.18 -1.96
C ILE A 362 25.61 4.67 -2.08
N GLY A 363 26.41 4.56 -1.03
CA GLY A 363 27.82 4.97 -1.02
C GLY A 363 28.69 4.21 -2.03
N ASN A 364 28.45 2.90 -2.19
CA ASN A 364 29.10 2.09 -3.23
C ASN A 364 28.69 2.55 -4.64
N THR A 365 27.41 2.89 -4.85
CA THR A 365 26.96 3.41 -6.15
C THR A 365 27.56 4.79 -6.48
N ALA A 366 27.67 5.68 -5.50
CA ALA A 366 28.24 7.03 -5.68
C ALA A 366 29.77 6.99 -5.94
N SER A 367 30.46 6.04 -5.30
CA SER A 367 31.90 5.81 -5.53
C SER A 367 32.19 5.29 -6.95
N ALA A 368 31.24 4.58 -7.57
CA ALA A 368 31.34 4.14 -8.97
C ALA A 368 31.04 5.26 -9.99
N SER A 369 30.31 6.31 -9.59
CA SER A 369 29.95 7.45 -10.45
C SER A 369 30.82 8.71 -10.24
N GLY A 370 31.92 8.62 -9.49
CA GLY A 370 32.92 9.69 -9.37
C GLY A 370 32.51 10.90 -8.52
N GLU A 371 31.37 10.87 -7.83
CA GLU A 371 30.91 11.96 -6.97
C GLU A 371 30.94 11.54 -5.50
N SER A 372 32.00 11.98 -4.80
CA SER A 372 32.11 11.85 -3.36
C SER A 372 31.27 12.93 -2.68
N SER A 373 30.20 12.53 -2.00
CA SER A 373 29.48 13.37 -1.04
C SER A 373 29.52 12.72 0.33
N ALA A 374 30.38 13.26 1.18
CA ALA A 374 30.46 12.93 2.60
C ALA A 374 29.22 13.46 3.34
N ALA A 375 28.36 12.54 3.79
CA ALA A 375 27.38 12.80 4.84
C ALA A 375 27.18 11.51 5.64
N ALA A 376 28.21 11.11 6.36
CA ALA A 376 28.13 10.08 7.38
C ALA A 376 28.19 10.79 8.74
N GLU A 377 27.02 11.11 9.31
CA GLU A 377 26.92 11.34 10.74
C GLU A 377 25.86 10.45 11.38
N GLU A 378 26.34 9.77 12.41
CA GLU A 378 25.68 9.25 13.62
C GLU A 378 24.81 7.98 13.55
N GLY A 379 25.40 6.87 14.05
CA GLY A 379 24.67 5.71 14.55
C GLY A 379 25.55 4.49 14.83
N LYS A 380 25.51 3.96 16.06
CA LYS A 380 26.23 2.76 16.58
C LYS A 380 26.00 1.44 15.80
N THR A 381 25.19 1.44 14.75
CA THR A 381 24.72 0.25 14.05
C THR A 381 25.56 -0.03 12.81
N SER A 382 26.26 -1.16 12.80
CA SER A 382 27.04 -1.63 11.64
C SER A 382 26.12 -2.28 10.61
N PRO A 383 26.26 -2.03 9.28
CA PRO A 383 25.43 -2.65 8.25
C PRO A 383 25.54 -4.19 8.21
N GLU A 384 26.66 -4.74 8.67
CA GLU A 384 26.92 -6.19 8.78
C GLU A 384 26.34 -6.80 10.05
N GLN A 385 25.79 -6.00 10.97
CA GLN A 385 25.09 -6.50 12.15
C GLN A 385 23.88 -7.33 11.71
N VAL A 386 23.54 -8.35 12.50
CA VAL A 386 22.39 -9.24 12.29
C VAL A 386 21.10 -8.46 12.53
N LEU A 387 20.14 -8.56 11.61
CA LEU A 387 18.81 -8.01 11.82
C LEU A 387 18.10 -8.84 12.90
N PRO A 388 17.67 -8.27 14.04
CA PRO A 388 17.03 -9.06 15.09
C PRO A 388 15.66 -9.58 14.62
N ALA A 389 15.14 -10.63 15.27
CA ALA A 389 13.83 -11.18 14.95
C ALA A 389 12.72 -10.11 14.95
N PRO A 390 11.81 -10.11 13.96
CA PRO A 390 10.63 -9.25 14.00
C PRO A 390 9.74 -9.63 15.19
N GLN A 391 9.12 -8.63 15.82
CA GLN A 391 8.27 -8.84 17.00
C GLN A 391 6.80 -8.66 16.64
N PHE A 392 5.93 -9.46 17.25
CA PHE A 392 4.50 -9.43 16.94
C PHE A 392 3.81 -8.17 17.43
N VAL A 393 2.78 -7.74 16.71
CA VAL A 393 1.85 -6.68 17.13
C VAL A 393 1.22 -6.98 18.49
N SER A 394 0.95 -8.25 18.78
CA SER A 394 0.43 -8.74 20.07
C SER A 394 1.38 -8.49 21.26
N THR A 395 2.66 -8.23 21.01
CA THR A 395 3.60 -7.86 22.08
C THR A 395 3.62 -6.37 22.35
N GLY A 396 3.06 -5.54 21.46
CA GLY A 396 3.22 -4.09 21.45
C GLY A 396 4.64 -3.60 21.10
N LYS A 397 5.60 -4.52 20.94
CA LYS A 397 7.02 -4.23 20.74
C LYS A 397 7.49 -4.34 19.29
N GLY A 398 6.60 -4.76 18.39
CA GLY A 398 6.87 -4.79 16.96
C GLY A 398 5.62 -4.67 16.09
N LEU A 399 5.82 -4.84 14.79
CA LEU A 399 4.84 -4.62 13.73
C LEU A 399 4.62 -5.88 12.88
N LEU A 400 5.03 -7.06 13.36
CA LEU A 400 4.72 -8.31 12.66
C LEU A 400 3.27 -8.72 12.95
N PRO A 401 2.35 -8.73 11.97
CA PRO A 401 1.03 -9.30 12.18
C PRO A 401 1.16 -10.81 12.39
N LEU A 402 0.28 -11.42 13.20
CA LEU A 402 0.19 -12.88 13.26
C LEU A 402 -0.08 -13.43 11.85
N PRO A 403 0.59 -14.52 11.46
CA PRO A 403 0.25 -15.20 10.22
C PRO A 403 -1.21 -15.66 10.32
N ARG A 404 -2.10 -15.03 9.54
CA ARG A 404 -3.42 -15.61 9.30
C ARG A 404 -3.18 -17.00 8.71
N PRO A 405 -3.91 -18.04 9.13
CA PRO A 405 -3.79 -19.35 8.50
C PRO A 405 -4.09 -19.17 7.01
N THR A 406 -3.03 -19.16 6.20
CA THR A 406 -3.15 -19.14 4.76
C THR A 406 -3.78 -20.47 4.37
N PRO A 407 -4.81 -20.49 3.51
CA PRO A 407 -5.20 -21.74 2.88
C PRO A 407 -3.93 -22.36 2.28
N PRO A 408 -3.71 -23.68 2.39
CA PRO A 408 -2.61 -24.32 1.68
C PRO A 408 -2.72 -23.86 0.23
N SER A 409 -1.70 -23.16 -0.24
CA SER A 409 -1.60 -22.85 -1.66
C SER A 409 -1.77 -24.19 -2.37
N VAL A 410 -2.78 -24.29 -3.24
CA VAL A 410 -2.88 -25.42 -4.16
C VAL A 410 -1.59 -25.38 -4.94
N VAL A 411 -0.62 -26.20 -4.54
CA VAL A 411 0.51 -26.54 -5.38
C VAL A 411 -0.15 -27.29 -6.52
N THR A 412 -0.52 -26.58 -7.57
CA THR A 412 -0.83 -27.21 -8.84
C THR A 412 0.45 -27.94 -9.21
N VAL A 413 0.45 -29.27 -9.02
CA VAL A 413 1.53 -30.14 -9.48
C VAL A 413 1.44 -30.11 -10.99
N GLN A 414 2.10 -29.13 -11.60
CA GLN A 414 2.42 -29.12 -13.01
C GLN A 414 3.83 -29.70 -13.15
N PRO A 415 4.01 -30.73 -14.00
CA PRO A 415 5.32 -31.36 -14.15
C PRO A 415 6.17 -30.51 -15.09
N ALA A 416 7.35 -30.10 -14.61
CA ALA A 416 8.57 -30.02 -15.40
C ALA A 416 9.76 -29.92 -14.42
N ASP A 417 10.60 -30.95 -14.49
CA ASP A 417 11.76 -31.17 -13.65
C ASP A 417 12.89 -30.15 -13.93
N GLU A 418 12.92 -29.06 -13.17
CA GLU A 418 14.12 -28.23 -13.05
C GLU A 418 14.34 -27.90 -11.57
N LEU A 419 15.00 -28.83 -10.89
CA LEU A 419 15.26 -28.80 -9.46
C LEU A 419 16.69 -28.32 -9.22
N VAL A 420 16.85 -27.19 -8.53
CA VAL A 420 18.17 -26.61 -8.27
C VAL A 420 18.72 -27.14 -6.96
N ARG A 421 19.90 -27.76 -7.04
CA ARG A 421 20.66 -28.19 -5.86
C ARG A 421 21.52 -27.02 -5.38
N VAL A 422 21.23 -26.53 -4.18
CA VAL A 422 22.09 -25.59 -3.46
C VAL A 422 23.01 -26.40 -2.54
N ASP A 423 24.31 -26.17 -2.62
CA ASP A 423 25.28 -26.71 -1.66
C ASP A 423 25.21 -25.94 -0.34
N LEU A 424 24.11 -26.14 0.38
CA LEU A 424 23.84 -25.56 1.70
C LEU A 424 24.88 -25.96 2.76
N PRO A 425 25.40 -27.21 2.78
CA PRO A 425 26.44 -27.59 3.73
C PRO A 425 27.71 -26.75 3.62
N SER A 426 28.15 -26.39 2.41
CA SER A 426 29.30 -25.50 2.21
C SER A 426 29.08 -24.08 2.76
N ALA A 427 27.83 -23.65 2.91
CA ALA A 427 27.43 -22.40 3.54
C ALA A 427 27.05 -22.55 5.04
N GLY A 428 27.26 -23.73 5.63
CA GLY A 428 26.98 -23.99 7.04
C GLY A 428 25.49 -24.16 7.39
N PHE A 429 24.65 -24.52 6.42
CA PHE A 429 23.21 -24.80 6.59
C PHE A 429 22.88 -26.28 6.39
N GLU A 430 21.83 -26.75 7.07
CA GLU A 430 21.36 -28.13 6.94
C GLU A 430 21.01 -28.45 5.48
N GLN A 431 21.39 -29.64 5.01
CA GLN A 431 21.06 -30.05 3.66
C GLN A 431 19.53 -30.16 3.51
N GLN A 432 18.98 -29.41 2.56
CA GLN A 432 17.53 -29.39 2.35
C GLN A 432 17.08 -30.73 1.77
N GLN A 433 16.11 -31.39 2.42
CA GLN A 433 15.51 -32.64 1.92
C GLN A 433 14.70 -32.45 0.62
N ARG A 434 14.37 -31.19 0.27
CA ARG A 434 13.63 -30.82 -0.93
C ARG A 434 14.35 -29.69 -1.68
N PRO A 435 14.68 -29.84 -2.97
CA PRO A 435 15.31 -28.78 -3.77
C PRO A 435 14.41 -27.56 -3.94
N VAL A 436 15.01 -26.40 -4.21
CA VAL A 436 14.28 -25.16 -4.52
C VAL A 436 13.48 -25.40 -5.80
N ARG A 437 12.15 -25.29 -5.73
CA ARG A 437 11.31 -25.40 -6.92
C ARG A 437 11.42 -24.12 -7.72
N LEU A 438 11.79 -24.24 -8.98
CA LEU A 438 11.82 -23.11 -9.89
C LEU A 438 10.40 -22.81 -10.43
N PRO A 439 9.98 -21.54 -10.49
CA PRO A 439 8.88 -21.15 -11.37
C PRO A 439 9.27 -21.41 -12.84
N PRO A 440 8.29 -21.62 -13.74
CA PRO A 440 8.55 -21.68 -15.18
C PRO A 440 9.08 -20.33 -15.63
N SER A 441 10.39 -20.20 -15.65
CA SER A 441 11.12 -19.02 -16.09
C SER A 441 11.81 -19.38 -17.39
N GLY A 442 11.67 -18.54 -18.42
CA GLY A 442 12.31 -18.74 -19.73
C GLY A 442 13.83 -18.51 -19.70
N LEU A 443 14.46 -18.62 -18.54
CA LEU A 443 15.89 -18.46 -18.37
C LEU A 443 16.59 -19.75 -18.79
N SER A 444 17.23 -19.69 -19.95
CA SER A 444 18.33 -20.59 -20.30
C SER A 444 19.42 -20.47 -19.24
N SER A 445 19.50 -21.46 -18.35
CA SER A 445 20.66 -21.91 -17.58
C SER A 445 21.88 -20.97 -17.43
N GLY A 446 22.23 -20.67 -16.18
CA GLY A 446 23.46 -19.93 -15.82
C GLY A 446 23.27 -18.77 -14.85
N GLY A 447 22.04 -18.43 -14.45
CA GLY A 447 21.76 -17.40 -13.46
C GLY A 447 22.32 -17.78 -12.08
N SER A 448 22.87 -16.81 -11.35
CA SER A 448 23.22 -16.99 -9.94
C SER A 448 22.65 -15.86 -9.10
N VAL A 449 22.11 -16.21 -7.93
CA VAL A 449 21.61 -15.28 -6.92
C VAL A 449 22.61 -15.24 -5.78
N LEU A 450 22.98 -14.05 -5.33
CA LEU A 450 23.68 -13.87 -4.06
C LEU A 450 22.67 -13.44 -3.00
N VAL A 451 22.48 -14.29 -2.00
CA VAL A 451 21.56 -14.07 -0.90
C VAL A 451 22.36 -13.75 0.35
N ALA A 452 22.03 -12.69 1.05
CA ALA A 452 22.52 -12.43 2.39
C ALA A 452 21.46 -12.79 3.42
N VAL A 453 21.83 -13.69 4.31
CA VAL A 453 20.96 -14.30 5.31
C VAL A 453 21.43 -13.90 6.69
N ASP A 454 20.56 -13.31 7.50
CA ASP A 454 20.84 -13.05 8.90
C ASP A 454 20.35 -14.24 9.73
N VAL A 455 21.28 -14.86 10.44
CA VAL A 455 21.04 -16.06 11.23
C VAL A 455 21.17 -15.72 12.71
N LEU A 456 20.14 -16.02 13.48
CA LEU A 456 20.12 -15.77 14.92
C LEU A 456 20.93 -16.82 15.70
N ALA A 457 21.20 -16.55 16.97
CA ALA A 457 21.94 -17.46 17.85
C ALA A 457 21.30 -18.86 17.98
N ASP A 458 19.97 -18.94 17.87
CA ASP A 458 19.21 -20.20 17.89
C ASP A 458 19.24 -20.96 16.54
N GLY A 459 19.94 -20.42 15.54
CA GLY A 459 20.07 -20.98 14.20
C GLY A 459 18.89 -20.70 13.26
N SER A 460 17.89 -19.94 13.70
CA SER A 460 16.77 -19.50 12.87
C SER A 460 17.13 -18.29 12.00
N ILE A 461 16.41 -18.11 10.89
CA ILE A 461 16.64 -17.02 9.95
C ILE A 461 15.73 -15.83 10.29
N SER A 462 16.32 -14.66 10.53
CA SER A 462 15.57 -13.42 10.80
C SER A 462 15.42 -12.51 9.59
N SER A 463 16.30 -12.65 8.59
CA SER A 463 16.31 -11.83 7.38
C SER A 463 16.88 -12.60 6.18
N VAL A 464 16.29 -12.38 5.01
CA VAL A 464 16.81 -12.88 3.73
C VAL A 464 16.78 -11.75 2.70
N LEU A 465 17.93 -11.22 2.32
CA LEU A 465 18.07 -10.14 1.34
C LEU A 465 18.76 -10.64 0.08
N ILE A 466 18.25 -10.24 -1.09
CA ILE A 466 18.90 -10.50 -2.37
C ILE A 466 19.92 -9.39 -2.63
N GLU A 467 21.21 -9.68 -2.43
CA GLU A 467 22.30 -8.73 -2.72
C GLU A 467 22.67 -8.73 -4.21
N ARG A 468 22.47 -9.85 -4.92
CA ARG A 468 22.62 -9.92 -6.38
C ARG A 468 21.48 -10.74 -6.96
N SER A 469 20.64 -10.08 -7.76
CA SER A 469 19.53 -10.70 -8.47
C SER A 469 20.03 -11.63 -9.58
N SER A 470 19.25 -12.68 -9.86
CA SER A 470 19.42 -13.53 -11.05
C SER A 470 19.01 -12.86 -12.36
N GLY A 471 18.34 -11.72 -12.28
CA GLY A 471 17.67 -11.07 -13.41
C GLY A 471 16.20 -11.49 -13.56
N ASP A 472 15.74 -12.56 -12.90
CA ASP A 472 14.33 -12.97 -12.87
C ASP A 472 13.74 -12.83 -11.45
N PRO A 473 12.76 -11.92 -11.27
CA PRO A 473 12.14 -11.70 -9.97
C PRO A 473 11.47 -12.94 -9.37
N ALA A 474 10.92 -13.83 -10.19
CA ALA A 474 10.23 -15.04 -9.72
C ALA A 474 11.23 -16.06 -9.17
N LEU A 475 12.41 -16.18 -9.81
CA LEU A 475 13.51 -17.00 -9.31
C LEU A 475 14.04 -16.46 -7.98
N ASP A 476 14.27 -15.16 -7.89
CA ASP A 476 14.72 -14.50 -6.68
C ASP A 476 13.72 -14.68 -5.52
N ASP A 477 12.41 -14.54 -5.80
CA ASP A 477 11.34 -14.74 -4.82
C ASP A 477 11.28 -16.19 -4.33
N ALA A 478 11.44 -17.16 -5.22
CA ALA A 478 11.48 -18.59 -4.86
C ALA A 478 12.69 -18.92 -3.97
N VAL A 479 13.87 -18.39 -4.30
CA VAL A 479 15.09 -18.55 -3.49
C VAL A 479 14.88 -17.94 -2.11
N ARG A 480 14.36 -16.71 -2.04
CA ARG A 480 14.09 -16.03 -0.77
C ARG A 480 13.09 -16.78 0.09
N GLY A 481 11.97 -17.21 -0.50
CA GLY A 481 10.95 -18.01 0.18
C GLY A 481 11.48 -19.33 0.73
N SER A 482 12.37 -19.99 -0.01
CA SER A 482 13.05 -21.20 0.47
C SER A 482 14.04 -20.90 1.60
N ALA A 483 14.85 -19.85 1.45
CA ALA A 483 15.90 -19.49 2.41
C ALA A 483 15.36 -19.08 3.78
N ARG A 484 14.14 -18.55 3.87
CA ARG A 484 13.47 -18.27 5.16
C ARG A 484 13.27 -19.51 6.04
N ASN A 485 13.29 -20.70 5.45
CA ASN A 485 13.10 -21.97 6.15
C ASN A 485 14.41 -22.73 6.40
N TRP A 486 15.57 -22.14 6.06
CA TRP A 486 16.87 -22.77 6.33
C TRP A 486 17.19 -22.78 7.83
N LYS A 487 18.06 -23.69 8.24
CA LYS A 487 18.56 -23.80 9.61
C LYS A 487 20.07 -23.97 9.61
N ALA A 488 20.75 -23.29 10.53
CA ALA A 488 22.18 -23.44 10.69
C ALA A 488 22.54 -24.85 11.19
N LEU A 489 23.59 -25.44 10.62
CA LEU A 489 24.11 -26.76 11.03
C LEU A 489 24.69 -26.77 12.44
N ARG A 490 25.13 -25.60 12.93
CA ARG A 490 25.79 -25.44 14.22
C ARG A 490 25.21 -24.23 14.94
N PRO A 491 25.15 -24.25 16.29
CA PRO A 491 24.83 -23.07 17.08
C PRO A 491 25.74 -21.91 16.70
N ILE A 492 25.17 -20.72 16.57
CA ILE A 492 25.90 -19.49 16.25
C ILE A 492 26.17 -18.76 17.56
N ALA A 493 27.36 -18.18 17.70
CA ALA A 493 27.75 -17.48 18.90
C ALA A 493 26.96 -16.16 19.08
N GLY A 494 26.76 -15.76 20.34
CA GLY A 494 26.43 -14.38 20.73
C GLY A 494 25.22 -13.77 20.03
N ASP A 495 25.48 -12.76 19.22
CA ASP A 495 24.54 -11.84 18.56
C ASP A 495 24.04 -12.33 17.18
N GLY A 496 24.38 -13.56 16.79
CA GLY A 496 24.05 -14.14 15.49
C GLY A 496 25.14 -13.87 14.44
N GLU A 497 24.90 -14.27 13.20
CA GLU A 497 25.84 -14.06 12.10
C GLU A 497 25.10 -13.77 10.78
N ARG A 498 25.62 -12.83 9.99
CA ARG A 498 25.18 -12.58 8.62
C ARG A 498 26.02 -13.39 7.64
N ARG A 499 25.39 -14.25 6.83
CA ARG A 499 26.05 -15.13 5.86
C ARG A 499 25.64 -14.80 4.43
N ARG A 500 26.59 -14.87 3.50
CA ARG A 500 26.33 -14.72 2.07
C ARG A 500 26.36 -16.10 1.40
N VAL A 501 25.27 -16.45 0.72
CA VAL A 501 25.06 -17.75 0.07
C VAL A 501 24.84 -17.53 -1.41
N GLN A 502 25.70 -18.12 -2.24
CA GLN A 502 25.53 -18.12 -3.69
C GLN A 502 24.66 -19.30 -4.11
N VAL A 503 23.52 -19.02 -4.73
CA VAL A 503 22.62 -20.00 -5.34
C VAL A 503 22.83 -19.97 -6.84
N ARG A 504 23.16 -21.10 -7.47
CA ARG A 504 23.34 -21.22 -8.92
C ARG A 504 22.23 -22.06 -9.53
N PHE A 505 21.68 -21.62 -10.65
CA PHE A 505 20.66 -22.37 -11.38
C PHE A 505 21.29 -23.18 -12.51
N GLU A 506 21.17 -24.51 -12.45
CA GLU A 506 21.67 -25.44 -13.47
C GLU A 506 20.52 -25.91 -14.38
N ALA A 507 20.77 -25.97 -15.70
CA ALA A 507 19.81 -26.53 -16.67
C ALA A 507 19.57 -28.02 -16.41
N PRO A 508 18.40 -28.56 -16.78
CA PRO A 508 18.20 -30.00 -16.80
C PRO A 508 19.11 -30.57 -17.90
N GLN A 509 19.95 -31.52 -17.52
CA GLN A 509 20.69 -32.34 -18.49
C GLN A 509 19.64 -33.02 -19.39
N PRO A 510 19.79 -32.98 -20.73
CA PRO A 510 18.95 -33.78 -21.61
C PRO A 510 19.03 -35.24 -21.15
N VAL A 511 17.89 -35.84 -20.80
CA VAL A 511 17.83 -37.27 -20.54
C VAL A 511 18.20 -37.95 -21.86
N GLU A 512 19.38 -38.54 -21.89
CA GLU A 512 19.83 -39.35 -23.02
C GLU A 512 18.81 -40.49 -23.20
N GLU A 513 18.17 -40.56 -24.37
CA GLU A 513 17.22 -41.62 -24.71
C GLU A 513 17.90 -42.98 -24.50
N ILE A 514 17.39 -43.74 -23.53
CA ILE A 514 17.84 -45.12 -23.28
C ILE A 514 17.48 -45.92 -24.55
N PRO A 515 18.45 -46.54 -25.25
CA PRO A 515 18.13 -47.35 -26.43
C PRO A 515 17.26 -48.56 -26.04
N ASP A 516 16.24 -48.83 -26.88
CA ASP A 516 15.24 -49.91 -26.75
C ASP A 516 15.83 -51.22 -26.19
N TRP A 517 15.50 -51.55 -24.93
CA TRP A 517 15.69 -52.89 -24.40
C TRP A 517 14.45 -53.75 -24.70
N PRO A 518 14.60 -54.96 -25.26
CA PRO A 518 13.45 -55.82 -25.58
C PRO A 518 12.72 -56.28 -24.30
N PRO A 519 11.39 -56.43 -24.35
CA PRO A 519 10.59 -56.78 -23.18
C PRO A 519 10.97 -58.16 -22.62
N PRO A 520 10.99 -58.34 -21.29
CA PRO A 520 11.38 -59.60 -20.66
C PRO A 520 10.38 -60.75 -20.95
N PRO A 521 10.86 -62.00 -20.98
CA PRO A 521 10.03 -63.15 -21.36
C PRO A 521 8.94 -63.46 -20.33
N MET A 522 7.74 -63.72 -20.85
CA MET A 522 6.54 -64.09 -20.10
C MET A 522 6.70 -65.51 -19.52
N VAL A 523 6.63 -65.65 -18.20
CA VAL A 523 6.60 -66.95 -17.51
C VAL A 523 5.14 -67.43 -17.43
N PRO A 524 4.77 -68.57 -18.05
CA PRO A 524 3.42 -69.10 -17.94
C PRO A 524 3.28 -69.96 -16.68
N GLY A 525 2.24 -69.69 -15.87
CA GLY A 525 1.87 -70.57 -14.76
C GLY A 525 1.64 -69.89 -13.42
N ARG A 526 0.67 -68.96 -13.36
CA ARG A 526 -0.11 -68.77 -12.14
C ARG A 526 -1.53 -68.34 -12.53
N GLU A 527 -2.45 -69.29 -12.42
CA GLU A 527 -3.88 -69.05 -12.44
C GLU A 527 -4.31 -68.08 -11.32
N PRO A 528 -5.43 -67.35 -11.52
CA PRO A 528 -5.82 -66.22 -10.70
C PRO A 528 -6.39 -66.69 -9.35
N VAL A 529 -5.63 -66.54 -8.27
CA VAL A 529 -6.18 -66.60 -6.92
C VAL A 529 -6.74 -65.23 -6.56
N ALA A 530 -8.06 -65.20 -6.42
CA ALA A 530 -8.84 -64.06 -5.97
C ALA A 530 -8.21 -63.33 -4.77
N ALA A 531 -7.83 -62.07 -4.97
CA ALA A 531 -7.59 -61.13 -3.89
C ALA A 531 -8.92 -60.50 -3.46
N GLY A 532 -9.74 -61.30 -2.78
CA GLY A 532 -10.74 -60.78 -1.87
C GLY A 532 -10.04 -60.21 -0.64
N ALA A 533 -9.70 -58.93 -0.67
CA ALA A 533 -9.45 -58.14 0.52
C ALA A 533 -10.42 -56.95 0.49
N LYS A 534 -11.51 -57.06 1.25
CA LYS A 534 -12.44 -55.98 1.52
C LYS A 534 -11.65 -54.75 1.98
N ALA A 535 -11.81 -53.62 1.28
CA ALA A 535 -11.38 -52.32 1.80
C ALA A 535 -11.98 -52.12 3.22
N PRO A 536 -11.23 -51.56 4.18
CA PRO A 536 -11.79 -51.27 5.50
C PRO A 536 -12.98 -50.33 5.31
N ALA A 537 -14.13 -50.67 5.90
CA ALA A 537 -15.27 -49.76 5.91
C ALA A 537 -14.87 -48.46 6.63
N PRO A 538 -15.15 -47.27 6.05
CA PRO A 538 -14.81 -46.01 6.68
C PRO A 538 -15.49 -45.91 8.05
N ARG A 539 -14.72 -45.48 9.06
CA ARG A 539 -15.26 -45.27 10.41
C ARG A 539 -16.43 -44.27 10.33
N PRO A 540 -17.59 -44.54 10.96
CA PRO A 540 -18.70 -43.60 10.94
C PRO A 540 -18.29 -42.32 11.69
N VAL A 541 -18.22 -41.22 10.94
CA VAL A 541 -17.98 -39.88 11.48
C VAL A 541 -19.15 -39.45 12.36
N SER A 542 -18.86 -38.80 13.49
CA SER A 542 -19.93 -38.32 14.38
C SER A 542 -20.76 -37.22 13.67
N PRO A 543 -22.10 -37.20 13.80
CA PRO A 543 -22.93 -36.16 13.20
C PRO A 543 -22.53 -34.74 13.60
N ARG A 544 -21.99 -34.58 14.83
CA ARG A 544 -21.49 -33.31 15.35
C ARG A 544 -20.23 -32.84 14.63
N THR A 545 -19.33 -33.77 14.28
CA THR A 545 -18.14 -33.48 13.46
C THR A 545 -18.54 -33.07 12.04
N VAL A 546 -19.52 -33.76 11.44
CA VAL A 546 -20.04 -33.42 10.10
C VAL A 546 -20.64 -32.00 10.08
N GLN A 547 -21.47 -31.65 11.06
CA GLN A 547 -22.05 -30.30 11.17
C GLN A 547 -20.99 -29.22 11.36
N HIS A 548 -20.03 -29.45 12.24
CA HIS A 548 -18.95 -28.49 12.48
C HIS A 548 -18.10 -28.24 11.22
N LEU A 549 -17.72 -29.31 10.51
CA LEU A 549 -17.00 -29.20 9.24
C LEU A 549 -17.83 -28.49 8.16
N GLN A 550 -19.14 -28.75 8.11
CA GLN A 550 -20.04 -28.10 7.17
C GLN A 550 -20.17 -26.59 7.45
N GLU A 551 -20.20 -26.17 8.71
CA GLU A 551 -20.18 -24.75 9.10
C GLU A 551 -18.88 -24.05 8.71
N LEU A 552 -17.73 -24.72 8.90
CA LEU A 552 -16.44 -24.18 8.50
C LEU A 552 -16.35 -24.00 6.98
N VAL A 553 -16.83 -24.97 6.20
CA VAL A 553 -16.84 -24.90 4.74
C VAL A 553 -17.85 -23.84 4.26
N ALA A 554 -19.01 -23.74 4.90
CA ALA A 554 -19.98 -22.68 4.63
C ALA A 554 -19.42 -21.28 4.90
N ARG A 555 -18.61 -21.14 5.95
CA ARG A 555 -17.89 -19.90 6.24
C ARG A 555 -16.87 -19.58 5.15
N GLN A 556 -16.08 -20.57 4.72
CA GLN A 556 -15.11 -20.40 3.64
C GLN A 556 -15.77 -20.00 2.31
N ALA A 557 -16.93 -20.59 1.98
CA ALA A 557 -17.72 -20.26 0.80
C ALA A 557 -18.21 -18.80 0.77
N ARG A 558 -18.31 -18.14 1.93
CA ARG A 558 -18.64 -16.70 2.01
C ARG A 558 -17.43 -15.80 1.75
N PHE A 559 -16.22 -16.26 2.08
CA PHE A 559 -14.97 -15.52 1.87
C PHE A 559 -14.41 -15.71 0.45
N ASN A 560 -14.67 -16.86 -0.17
CA ASN A 560 -14.31 -17.15 -1.56
C ASN A 560 -15.56 -17.60 -2.35
N PRO A 561 -16.51 -16.68 -2.61
CA PRO A 561 -17.73 -17.02 -3.34
C PRO A 561 -17.41 -17.36 -4.79
N PRO A 562 -18.20 -18.25 -5.43
CA PRO A 562 -18.00 -18.58 -6.83
C PRO A 562 -18.18 -17.36 -7.71
N ARG A 563 -17.23 -17.18 -8.63
CA ARG A 563 -17.29 -16.11 -9.61
C ARG A 563 -18.47 -16.36 -10.55
N TYR A 564 -19.37 -15.39 -10.65
CA TYR A 564 -20.51 -15.46 -11.55
C TYR A 564 -20.02 -15.44 -13.01
N PRO A 565 -20.33 -16.45 -13.85
CA PRO A 565 -19.94 -16.45 -15.25
C PRO A 565 -20.59 -15.29 -16.01
N THR A 566 -19.80 -14.57 -16.81
CA THR A 566 -20.27 -13.41 -17.59
C THR A 566 -21.41 -13.75 -18.55
N ALA A 567 -21.36 -14.93 -19.19
CA ALA A 567 -22.44 -15.40 -20.06
C ALA A 567 -23.76 -15.64 -19.29
N ALA A 568 -23.70 -16.25 -18.09
CA ALA A 568 -24.89 -16.49 -17.27
C ALA A 568 -25.45 -15.21 -16.63
N TRP A 569 -24.58 -14.23 -16.35
CA TRP A 569 -24.97 -12.91 -15.83
C TRP A 569 -25.75 -12.10 -16.87
N ASN A 570 -25.28 -12.09 -18.12
CA ASN A 570 -25.96 -11.41 -19.23
C ASN A 570 -27.36 -11.99 -19.50
N GLU A 571 -27.56 -13.27 -19.20
CA GLU A 571 -28.84 -13.98 -19.31
C GLU A 571 -29.70 -13.91 -18.04
N LYS A 572 -29.22 -13.24 -16.98
CA LYS A 572 -29.86 -13.15 -15.65
C LYS A 572 -30.21 -14.52 -15.03
N ALA A 573 -29.41 -15.55 -15.34
CA ALA A 573 -29.70 -16.92 -14.95
C ALA A 573 -29.32 -17.20 -13.48
N GLY A 574 -30.29 -17.26 -12.57
CA GLY A 574 -30.07 -17.62 -11.15
C GLY A 574 -30.39 -19.08 -10.82
N GLY A 575 -29.93 -19.57 -9.65
CA GLY A 575 -30.24 -20.91 -9.18
C GLY A 575 -29.40 -21.37 -8.00
N THR A 576 -29.78 -22.50 -7.39
CA THR A 576 -29.05 -23.11 -6.26
C THR A 576 -28.38 -24.42 -6.71
N VAL A 577 -27.06 -24.47 -6.66
CA VAL A 577 -26.26 -25.68 -6.91
C VAL A 577 -25.99 -26.38 -5.58
N MET A 578 -26.27 -27.68 -5.48
CA MET A 578 -25.86 -28.49 -4.33
C MET A 578 -24.59 -29.27 -4.69
N LEU A 579 -23.50 -29.01 -3.96
CA LEU A 579 -22.22 -29.66 -4.17
C LEU A 579 -22.01 -30.75 -3.12
N ALA A 580 -21.53 -31.92 -3.55
CA ALA A 580 -20.99 -32.95 -2.68
C ALA A 580 -19.45 -32.83 -2.66
N ILE A 581 -18.93 -32.39 -1.53
CA ILE A 581 -17.51 -32.08 -1.32
C ILE A 581 -16.91 -33.19 -0.47
N ARG A 582 -15.93 -33.92 -1.01
CA ARG A 582 -15.14 -34.90 -0.28
C ARG A 582 -13.95 -34.22 0.37
N LEU A 583 -13.87 -34.29 1.69
CA LEU A 583 -12.87 -33.65 2.53
C LEU A 583 -12.07 -34.71 3.30
N ALA A 584 -10.75 -34.56 3.33
CA ALA A 584 -9.90 -35.35 4.21
C ALA A 584 -10.02 -34.87 5.66
N GLY A 585 -9.61 -35.68 6.65
CA GLY A 585 -9.55 -35.24 8.06
C GLY A 585 -8.61 -34.07 8.34
N SER A 586 -7.69 -33.78 7.41
CA SER A 586 -6.87 -32.56 7.40
C SER A 586 -7.65 -31.31 6.99
N GLY A 587 -8.88 -31.46 6.47
CA GLY A 587 -9.74 -30.40 5.95
C GLY A 587 -9.42 -29.95 4.52
N GLU A 588 -8.58 -30.70 3.81
CA GLU A 588 -8.30 -30.55 2.38
C GLU A 588 -9.42 -31.16 1.52
N VAL A 589 -9.90 -30.45 0.50
CA VAL A 589 -10.90 -30.96 -0.45
C VAL A 589 -10.23 -31.92 -1.43
N ARG A 590 -10.59 -33.21 -1.34
CA ARG A 590 -10.11 -34.30 -2.20
C ARG A 590 -10.89 -34.42 -3.51
N GLY A 591 -12.13 -33.91 -3.54
CA GLY A 591 -12.92 -33.88 -4.76
C GLY A 591 -14.26 -33.19 -4.57
N VAL A 592 -14.76 -32.57 -5.64
CA VAL A 592 -16.06 -31.90 -5.66
C VAL A 592 -16.89 -32.46 -6.80
N SER A 593 -18.11 -32.87 -6.49
CA SER A 593 -19.11 -33.31 -7.47
C SER A 593 -20.41 -32.53 -7.29
N VAL A 594 -21.20 -32.39 -8.35
CA VAL A 594 -22.50 -31.72 -8.27
C VAL A 594 -23.53 -32.76 -7.85
N ALA A 595 -24.05 -32.64 -6.63
CA ALA A 595 -25.09 -33.53 -6.10
C ALA A 595 -26.48 -33.16 -6.64
N ARG A 596 -26.73 -31.86 -6.88
CA ARG A 596 -27.93 -31.35 -7.55
C ARG A 596 -27.58 -30.09 -8.35
N SER A 597 -27.88 -30.13 -9.64
CA SER A 597 -27.69 -29.00 -10.57
C SER A 597 -28.65 -27.86 -10.29
N SER A 598 -28.24 -26.63 -10.59
CA SER A 598 -29.09 -25.44 -10.61
C SER A 598 -30.00 -25.35 -11.85
N GLY A 599 -29.80 -26.22 -12.85
CA GLY A 599 -30.44 -26.15 -14.17
C GLY A 599 -29.62 -25.38 -15.21
N ASN A 600 -28.49 -24.78 -14.83
CA ASN A 600 -27.56 -24.09 -15.74
C ASN A 600 -26.13 -24.65 -15.59
N ALA A 601 -25.61 -25.24 -16.66
CA ALA A 601 -24.30 -25.89 -16.66
C ALA A 601 -23.13 -24.92 -16.37
N LEU A 602 -23.27 -23.62 -16.69
CA LEU A 602 -22.25 -22.62 -16.41
C LEU A 602 -22.18 -22.29 -14.92
N LEU A 603 -23.34 -22.19 -14.25
CA LEU A 603 -23.41 -21.97 -12.80
C LEU A 603 -22.88 -23.19 -12.03
N ASP A 604 -23.21 -24.39 -12.50
CA ASP A 604 -22.71 -25.64 -11.92
C ASP A 604 -21.18 -25.76 -12.04
N LYS A 605 -20.63 -25.39 -13.21
CA LYS A 605 -19.17 -25.35 -13.44
C LYS A 605 -18.50 -24.33 -12.52
N ALA A 606 -19.07 -23.12 -12.43
CA ALA A 606 -18.53 -22.06 -11.58
C ALA A 606 -18.57 -22.41 -10.09
N ALA A 607 -19.65 -23.03 -9.64
CA ALA A 607 -19.78 -23.51 -8.26
C ALA A 607 -18.72 -24.58 -7.94
N ARG A 608 -18.52 -25.54 -8.86
CA ARG A 608 -17.52 -26.60 -8.70
C ARG A 608 -16.10 -26.05 -8.68
N GLU A 609 -15.77 -25.15 -9.60
CA GLU A 609 -14.42 -24.53 -9.68
C GLU A 609 -14.08 -23.74 -8.42
N ALA A 610 -15.04 -23.00 -7.87
CA ALA A 610 -14.84 -22.28 -6.62
C ALA A 610 -14.64 -23.22 -5.43
N ALA A 611 -15.45 -24.28 -5.35
CA ALA A 611 -15.39 -25.25 -4.26
C ALA A 611 -14.11 -26.10 -4.26
N LEU A 612 -13.47 -26.30 -5.42
CA LEU A 612 -12.15 -26.93 -5.49
C LEU A 612 -11.05 -26.09 -4.82
N GLY A 613 -11.27 -24.78 -4.66
CA GLY A 613 -10.37 -23.87 -3.95
C GLY A 613 -10.70 -23.68 -2.47
N TRP A 614 -11.68 -24.41 -1.93
CA TRP A 614 -12.03 -24.33 -0.50
C TRP A 614 -11.22 -25.32 0.32
N SER A 615 -10.80 -24.91 1.51
CA SER A 615 -10.12 -25.75 2.50
C SER A 615 -10.44 -25.21 3.88
N VAL A 616 -10.52 -26.08 4.88
CA VAL A 616 -10.82 -25.70 6.27
C VAL A 616 -9.83 -26.36 7.23
N SER A 617 -9.62 -25.79 8.41
CA SER A 617 -8.77 -26.38 9.46
C SER A 617 -9.66 -26.94 10.57
N PRO A 618 -9.88 -28.26 10.66
CA PRO A 618 -10.88 -28.85 11.56
C PRO A 618 -10.51 -28.90 13.06
N GLY A 619 -9.23 -28.63 13.39
CA GLY A 619 -8.69 -28.85 14.73
C GLY A 619 -8.77 -30.32 15.18
N GLU A 620 -8.70 -30.56 16.49
CA GLU A 620 -8.74 -31.91 17.08
C GLU A 620 -10.07 -32.66 16.84
N THR A 621 -11.15 -31.94 16.50
CA THR A 621 -12.51 -32.47 16.32
C THR A 621 -12.64 -33.43 15.13
N ALA A 622 -11.70 -33.40 14.16
CA ALA A 622 -11.65 -34.32 13.02
C ALA A 622 -10.40 -35.23 13.05
N ALA A 623 -9.64 -35.25 14.15
CA ALA A 623 -8.48 -36.10 14.29
C ALA A 623 -8.90 -37.59 14.19
N GLY A 624 -8.41 -38.28 13.16
CA GLY A 624 -8.72 -39.70 12.90
C GLY A 624 -9.84 -39.97 11.90
N VAL A 625 -10.32 -38.95 11.17
CA VAL A 625 -11.24 -39.12 10.04
C VAL A 625 -10.45 -39.18 8.73
N ASP A 626 -10.53 -40.28 7.98
CA ASP A 626 -9.77 -40.39 6.73
C ASP A 626 -10.41 -39.57 5.59
N GLU A 627 -11.75 -39.66 5.42
CA GLU A 627 -12.51 -38.92 4.41
C GLU A 627 -13.98 -38.72 4.83
N VAL A 628 -14.55 -37.55 4.57
CA VAL A 628 -15.96 -37.23 4.81
C VAL A 628 -16.57 -36.49 3.61
N THR A 629 -17.82 -36.82 3.26
CA THR A 629 -18.55 -36.13 2.18
C THR A 629 -19.57 -35.16 2.79
N LEU A 630 -19.45 -33.87 2.45
CA LEU A 630 -20.37 -32.81 2.90
C LEU A 630 -21.22 -32.30 1.74
N ASN A 631 -22.49 -32.02 2.01
CA ASN A 631 -23.41 -31.43 1.03
C ASN A 631 -23.54 -29.93 1.28
N MET A 632 -23.13 -29.12 0.31
CA MET A 632 -23.05 -27.66 0.41
C MET A 632 -23.95 -26.96 -0.61
N PRO A 633 -24.94 -26.16 -0.16
CA PRO A 633 -25.73 -25.33 -1.06
C PRO A 633 -25.00 -24.04 -1.44
N VAL A 634 -24.96 -23.75 -2.74
CA VAL A 634 -24.36 -22.55 -3.33
C VAL A 634 -25.44 -21.83 -4.13
N MET A 635 -25.75 -20.59 -3.75
CA MET A 635 -26.83 -19.81 -4.36
C MET A 635 -26.26 -18.72 -5.28
N PHE A 636 -26.75 -18.67 -6.53
CA PHE A 636 -26.50 -17.59 -7.48
C PHE A 636 -27.77 -16.74 -7.61
N ARG A 637 -27.66 -15.45 -7.26
CA ARG A 637 -28.70 -14.45 -7.49
C ARG A 637 -28.20 -13.45 -8.53
N ALA A 638 -28.94 -13.29 -9.62
CA ALA A 638 -28.80 -12.13 -10.48
C ALA A 638 -29.68 -11.02 -9.86
N GLU A 639 -29.07 -10.11 -9.11
CA GLU A 639 -29.73 -8.87 -8.66
C GLU A 639 -29.41 -7.73 -9.62
#